data_AF-A0A0C2X5U0-F1
#
_entry.id   AF-A0A0C2X5U0-F1
#
_cell.length_a   1.000
_cell.length_b   1.000
_cell.length_c   1.000
_cell.angle_alpha   90.00
_cell.angle_beta   90.00
_cell.angle_gamma   90.00
#
_symmetry.space_group_name_H-M   'P 1'
#
loop_
_entity.id
_entity.type
_entity.pdbx_description
1 polymer ?
#
loop_
_entity_poly.entity_id
_entity_poly.type
_entity_poly.pdbx_seq_one_letter_code
_entity_poly.pdbx_strand_id
1 'polypeptide(L)'
;MLTGCYTSMCREGGVCYTYGCPRNVNFITGHLPSTSEGISLKSESWSPTLDPEVLKSLPERERKRQEIIYDILTREEQYVGDLDTIEATFIQPLVTANPPVVPSDQLERFIDDVFGNILDLRECNKRLLEALYVRQREQAPIIHRIGDIFLDAAAEFILAYPDYIGHYPIAEKRMKDELETNHEFRLFLEQCARQSARSGESIRLDLKHLLNRPIEHLNKYPVFLEAVLNETEKDNPDADFLEEASTAFKNLQSVARLRTFQTAMGKGTGKWEWHDSLSPDIRATFTKQEATRQAIISELIKGEMAYVKDLENIETIYIRPLCEADPPIIPPNKLDQFIKDVFHNYRELYEHHARLVEKFHEIQSEQHPKIRSVIAAVMDTARNFRDAYMEYLPHYPMAAYRIDEEVANNTEFKAFVEACTRHPDAHHLDMKNFINMPIPRLLRYELLFKTIMEETTEEGHEDLETITHVIDVIKALGKDTEPGVVSAKQKVELCKYNANLVFKHGKDIDLDLLNENRSLIYSGKLLRQPDSGLGWNGWSELFILLFDNYLVMTKVKELDGVTKYIVTRRPIPLDLLTLASFNDSPTQRRAGLLRGFRCERYGEAPTPNTPGASPDAANDSQLMYPLTLHYNGRMGGPYILYAYSQQARLEWKSKLEEALVLRRVVQDSNKVFEVETLSADKFLMSASTGSQQQSWNQEVYTGKVACSVPFTSTDGRALVAIGCAEGVWIGSRHDPKSVRRVLHLKLVTQVAILEEFGIFLVLADKSLFAYHIEALVPTSISLHTPPASQVPQKLNQSKDVHFFRVGSLHNRTLVIYMKKKGSDSIFRVLEPVGEKISQGVRAPIDLFSRLRVRSAKSDWFRIYRDFFLPFETFDLIFLKARVAVLSTKGFEIMDLNNFDSVTIPPRENPLPQLARRCESGRPKGMFRSAEDEFLLCYDEFGVYVDKRGDPSRSAGIIEWEGTAERVALHAPYILLFDSRFIEIRHIKTGRLAQIISGNDLRCIWDGRGIGTNVAATPIDGHYSEVEQEAQVHAVMLNPEGSLGNRKAVAQTVFELIPTVPLYLPGSLSAPTSAEYMPHPLTPPPQSPELRT
;
A
#
# COMPACT_ATOMS: atom_id res chain seq x y z
N MET A 1 -5.87 -69.15 25.46
CA MET A 1 -4.71 -70.08 25.37
C MET A 1 -3.61 -69.34 24.62
N LEU A 2 -2.56 -68.90 25.32
CA LEU A 2 -1.39 -68.24 24.71
C LEU A 2 -0.48 -69.33 24.14
N THR A 3 -0.19 -69.28 22.85
CA THR A 3 0.73 -70.20 22.16
C THR A 3 2.16 -70.02 22.67
N GLY A 4 2.81 -71.12 23.07
CA GLY A 4 4.20 -71.13 23.51
C GLY A 4 5.21 -70.85 22.38
N CYS A 5 6.43 -70.49 22.76
CA CYS A 5 7.54 -70.24 21.84
C CYS A 5 7.83 -71.48 20.96
N TYR A 6 8.02 -71.29 19.66
CA TYR A 6 8.14 -72.38 18.67
C TYR A 6 9.53 -73.08 18.66
N THR A 7 10.48 -72.62 19.48
CA THR A 7 11.83 -73.22 19.56
C THR A 7 11.90 -74.31 20.62
N SER A 8 12.44 -75.48 20.25
CA SER A 8 12.64 -76.64 21.13
C SER A 8 13.69 -76.41 22.23
N MET A 9 14.43 -75.30 22.16
CA MET A 9 15.47 -74.90 23.11
C MET A 9 14.96 -73.97 24.23
N CYS A 10 13.69 -73.57 24.21
CA CYS A 10 13.10 -72.71 25.24
C CYS A 10 12.76 -73.51 26.52
N ARG A 11 13.78 -73.79 27.35
CA ARG A 11 13.65 -74.48 28.65
C ARG A 11 13.60 -73.48 29.81
N GLU A 12 12.95 -73.86 30.91
CA GLU A 12 12.93 -73.06 32.14
C GLU A 12 14.35 -72.87 32.68
N GLY A 13 14.79 -71.61 32.78
CA GLY A 13 16.11 -71.22 33.31
C GLY A 13 17.19 -70.90 32.28
N GLY A 14 16.92 -70.92 30.97
CA GLY A 14 17.87 -70.56 29.91
C GLY A 14 17.45 -69.33 29.08
N VAL A 15 18.43 -68.56 28.58
CA VAL A 15 18.21 -67.37 27.74
C VAL A 15 17.72 -67.81 26.35
N CYS A 16 16.58 -67.29 25.92
CA CYS A 16 15.99 -67.60 24.61
C CYS A 16 16.39 -66.52 23.59
N TYR A 17 17.09 -66.92 22.52
CA TYR A 17 17.62 -66.02 21.49
C TYR A 17 16.59 -65.60 20.41
N THR A 18 15.32 -66.04 20.54
CA THR A 18 14.29 -65.77 19.53
C THR A 18 13.63 -64.41 19.75
N TYR A 19 13.62 -63.57 18.72
CA TYR A 19 12.99 -62.25 18.72
C TYR A 19 11.49 -62.37 19.01
N GLY A 20 11.01 -61.73 20.09
CA GLY A 20 9.61 -61.76 20.53
C GLY A 20 9.21 -62.89 21.50
N CYS A 21 10.16 -63.62 22.09
CA CYS A 21 9.85 -64.61 23.13
C CYS A 21 9.33 -63.90 24.40
N PRO A 22 8.12 -64.24 24.93
CA PRO A 22 7.59 -63.59 26.14
C PRO A 22 8.38 -63.91 27.43
N ARG A 23 9.37 -64.81 27.35
CA ARG A 23 10.31 -65.11 28.45
C ARG A 23 11.57 -64.22 28.44
N ASN A 24 11.75 -63.35 27.46
CA ASN A 24 12.87 -62.41 27.39
C ASN A 24 12.40 -61.01 27.82
N VAL A 25 12.31 -60.77 29.13
CA VAL A 25 11.73 -59.54 29.72
C VAL A 25 12.79 -58.43 29.93
N ASN A 26 14.03 -58.60 29.50
CA ASN A 26 15.11 -57.63 29.79
C ASN A 26 15.50 -56.71 28.61
N PHE A 27 14.57 -56.38 27.69
CA PHE A 27 14.87 -55.51 26.54
C PHE A 27 13.95 -54.27 26.40
N ILE A 28 13.38 -53.75 27.49
CA ILE A 28 12.52 -52.53 27.44
C ILE A 28 12.99 -51.38 28.37
N THR A 29 14.06 -51.53 29.15
CA THR A 29 14.66 -50.39 29.90
C THR A 29 16.09 -50.16 29.47
N GLY A 30 16.30 -49.15 28.62
CA GLY A 30 17.62 -48.64 28.28
C GLY A 30 18.27 -47.95 29.47
N HIS A 31 19.00 -48.70 30.27
CA HIS A 31 20.15 -48.19 31.01
C HIS A 31 21.38 -48.41 30.13
N LEU A 32 22.13 -47.33 29.87
CA LEU A 32 23.51 -47.44 29.38
C LEU A 32 24.25 -48.46 30.27
N PRO A 33 25.00 -49.43 29.71
CA PRO A 33 26.00 -50.10 30.50
C PRO A 33 26.99 -49.01 30.92
N SER A 34 27.12 -48.82 32.23
CA SER A 34 28.30 -48.20 32.83
C SER A 34 29.53 -48.89 32.26
N THR A 35 30.28 -48.20 31.42
CA THR A 35 31.60 -48.64 30.94
C THR A 35 32.58 -48.62 32.10
N SER A 36 32.49 -49.64 32.94
CA SER A 36 33.63 -50.21 33.65
C SER A 36 34.02 -51.51 32.93
N GLU A 37 34.31 -51.42 31.63
CA GLU A 37 35.10 -52.45 30.98
C GLU A 37 36.55 -52.16 31.32
N GLY A 38 37.04 -52.90 32.31
CA GLY A 38 38.46 -52.92 32.63
C GLY A 38 39.26 -53.24 31.36
N ILE A 39 40.39 -52.56 31.22
CA ILE A 39 41.40 -52.77 30.19
C ILE A 39 41.74 -54.27 30.16
N SER A 40 41.12 -55.01 29.25
CA SER A 40 41.37 -56.42 29.04
C SER A 40 41.01 -56.75 27.61
N LEU A 41 42.01 -56.75 26.73
CA LEU A 41 42.16 -57.64 25.58
C LEU A 41 43.60 -57.55 25.09
N LYS A 42 44.12 -58.73 24.74
CA LYS A 42 45.53 -59.06 24.49
C LYS A 42 46.09 -58.29 23.29
N SER A 43 46.90 -57.25 23.54
CA SER A 43 47.81 -56.67 22.55
C SER A 43 49.14 -57.43 22.59
N GLU A 44 49.79 -57.63 21.43
CA GLU A 44 51.16 -58.16 21.37
C GLU A 44 52.04 -57.27 22.24
N SER A 45 52.53 -57.82 23.35
CA SER A 45 53.16 -56.99 24.37
C SER A 45 54.44 -56.35 23.81
N TRP A 46 54.76 -55.14 24.27
CA TRP A 46 56.03 -54.45 23.97
C TRP A 46 57.26 -55.26 24.40
N SER A 47 57.08 -56.17 25.35
CA SER A 47 58.11 -56.98 25.98
C SER A 47 58.87 -57.98 25.05
N PRO A 48 58.24 -58.73 24.12
CA PRO A 48 58.92 -59.65 23.21
C PRO A 48 59.81 -59.02 22.11
N THR A 49 59.71 -57.71 21.83
CA THR A 49 60.50 -57.03 20.77
C THR A 49 61.84 -56.46 21.24
N LEU A 50 62.26 -56.71 22.49
CA LEU A 50 63.44 -56.11 23.11
C LEU A 50 64.49 -57.12 23.58
N ASP A 51 65.73 -56.65 23.69
CA ASP A 51 66.83 -57.39 24.31
C ASP A 51 66.50 -57.70 25.79
N PRO A 52 66.53 -58.97 26.24
CA PRO A 52 66.22 -59.38 27.61
C PRO A 52 67.04 -58.67 28.70
N GLU A 53 68.22 -58.12 28.38
CA GLU A 53 69.04 -57.35 29.32
C GLU A 53 68.46 -55.96 29.64
N VAL A 54 67.90 -55.28 28.63
CA VAL A 54 67.28 -53.94 28.79
C VAL A 54 66.01 -54.06 29.64
N LEU A 55 65.19 -55.08 29.38
CA LEU A 55 64.01 -55.37 30.19
C LEU A 55 64.36 -55.53 31.67
N LYS A 56 65.38 -56.31 32.02
CA LYS A 56 65.79 -56.54 33.42
C LYS A 56 66.27 -55.27 34.13
N SER A 57 66.84 -54.31 33.41
CA SER A 57 67.35 -53.05 33.96
C SER A 57 66.27 -51.99 34.28
N LEU A 58 65.06 -52.14 33.73
CA LEU A 58 64.00 -51.13 33.88
C LEU A 58 63.10 -51.36 35.11
N PRO A 59 62.71 -50.28 35.83
CA PRO A 59 61.68 -50.32 36.87
C PRO A 59 60.34 -50.83 36.33
N GLU A 60 59.56 -51.53 37.17
CA GLU A 60 58.25 -52.06 36.78
C GLU A 60 57.27 -50.97 36.32
N ARG A 61 57.33 -49.77 36.93
CA ARG A 61 56.52 -48.62 36.52
C ARG A 61 56.87 -48.13 35.12
N GLU A 62 58.15 -48.03 34.80
CA GLU A 62 58.58 -47.62 33.46
C GLU A 62 58.19 -48.66 32.41
N ARG A 63 58.25 -49.95 32.73
CA ARG A 63 57.75 -50.99 31.81
C ARG A 63 56.27 -50.83 31.50
N LYS A 64 55.43 -50.57 32.53
CA LYS A 64 54.00 -50.29 32.34
C LYS A 64 53.78 -49.01 31.54
N ARG A 65 54.54 -47.94 31.83
CA ARG A 65 54.50 -46.69 31.06
C ARG A 65 54.78 -46.93 29.58
N GLN A 66 55.84 -47.67 29.26
CA GLN A 66 56.16 -48.04 27.87
C GLN A 66 55.08 -48.92 27.23
N GLU A 67 54.54 -49.91 27.94
CA GLU A 67 53.43 -50.73 27.44
C GLU A 67 52.21 -49.87 27.06
N ILE A 68 51.85 -48.88 27.88
CA ILE A 68 50.75 -47.95 27.59
C ILE A 68 51.09 -47.08 26.36
N ILE A 69 52.31 -46.55 26.25
CA ILE A 69 52.73 -45.73 25.10
C ILE A 69 52.64 -46.52 23.78
N TYR A 70 53.10 -47.78 23.77
CA TYR A 70 53.02 -48.64 22.58
C TYR A 70 51.58 -49.03 22.24
N ASP A 71 50.72 -49.24 23.25
CA ASP A 71 49.29 -49.47 23.04
C ASP A 71 48.60 -48.23 22.43
N ILE A 72 48.94 -47.02 22.89
CA ILE A 72 48.46 -45.76 22.28
C ILE A 72 48.89 -45.66 20.82
N LEU A 73 50.16 -45.90 20.52
CA LEU A 73 50.70 -45.91 19.14
C LEU A 73 49.95 -46.90 18.23
N THR A 74 49.74 -48.13 18.71
CA THR A 74 49.04 -49.18 17.95
C THR A 74 47.58 -48.81 17.71
N ARG A 75 46.91 -48.19 18.70
CA ARG A 75 45.53 -47.72 18.57
C ARG A 75 45.42 -46.54 17.62
N GLU A 76 46.39 -45.64 17.61
CA GLU A 76 46.43 -44.51 16.69
C GLU A 76 46.63 -45.00 15.24
N GLU A 77 47.50 -45.99 15.02
CA GLU A 77 47.66 -46.66 13.72
C GLU A 77 46.36 -47.31 13.24
N GLN A 78 45.66 -48.02 14.13
CA GLN A 78 44.34 -48.61 13.83
C GLN A 78 43.30 -47.55 13.48
N TYR A 79 43.25 -46.44 14.22
CA TYR A 79 42.30 -45.36 13.98
C TYR A 79 42.53 -44.65 12.65
N VAL A 80 43.79 -44.36 12.30
CA VAL A 80 44.14 -43.84 10.96
C VAL A 80 43.74 -44.82 9.86
N GLY A 81 43.94 -46.13 10.08
CA GLY A 81 43.47 -47.18 9.16
C GLY A 81 41.95 -47.22 8.99
N ASP A 82 41.18 -47.03 10.08
CA ASP A 82 39.72 -46.91 10.03
C ASP A 82 39.30 -45.72 9.16
N LEU A 83 39.99 -44.56 9.26
CA LEU A 83 39.71 -43.37 8.44
C LEU A 83 40.09 -43.57 6.97
N ASP A 84 41.21 -44.23 6.68
CA ASP A 84 41.60 -44.62 5.31
C ASP A 84 40.55 -45.55 4.67
N THR A 85 39.95 -46.43 5.47
CA THR A 85 38.89 -47.33 5.02
C THR A 85 37.64 -46.57 4.59
N ILE A 86 37.30 -45.45 5.26
CA ILE A 86 36.14 -44.63 4.91
C ILE A 86 36.29 -44.05 3.50
N GLU A 87 37.46 -43.48 3.19
CA GLU A 87 37.73 -42.93 1.86
C GLU A 87 37.75 -44.03 0.79
N ALA A 88 38.48 -45.12 1.04
CA ALA A 88 38.70 -46.17 0.05
C ALA A 88 37.45 -47.02 -0.24
N THR A 89 36.60 -47.24 0.76
CA THR A 89 35.46 -48.18 0.68
C THR A 89 34.12 -47.49 0.44
N PHE A 90 33.98 -46.21 0.85
CA PHE A 90 32.72 -45.48 0.72
C PHE A 90 32.84 -44.28 -0.20
N ILE A 91 33.75 -43.33 0.08
CA ILE A 91 33.83 -42.06 -0.68
C ILE A 91 34.24 -42.31 -2.14
N GLN A 92 35.38 -42.95 -2.39
CA GLN A 92 35.88 -43.21 -3.75
C GLN A 92 34.93 -44.08 -4.58
N PRO A 93 34.35 -45.17 -4.04
CA PRO A 93 33.37 -45.97 -4.78
C PRO A 93 32.06 -45.22 -5.06
N LEU A 94 31.59 -44.32 -4.19
CA LEU A 94 30.42 -43.48 -4.48
C LEU A 94 30.68 -42.50 -5.63
N VAL A 95 31.88 -41.91 -5.68
CA VAL A 95 32.29 -40.98 -6.74
C VAL A 95 32.46 -41.68 -8.09
N THR A 96 32.97 -42.92 -8.08
CA THR A 96 33.33 -43.66 -9.30
C THR A 96 32.25 -44.65 -9.77
N ALA A 97 31.15 -44.79 -9.03
CA ALA A 97 30.07 -45.72 -9.35
C ALA A 97 29.43 -45.43 -10.72
N ASN A 98 29.28 -46.47 -11.53
CA ASN A 98 28.56 -46.43 -12.80
C ASN A 98 27.72 -47.71 -12.97
N PRO A 99 26.37 -47.63 -12.90
CA PRO A 99 25.55 -46.42 -12.77
C PRO A 99 25.72 -45.70 -11.42
N PRO A 100 25.42 -44.38 -11.36
CA PRO A 100 25.61 -43.58 -10.15
C PRO A 100 24.62 -44.00 -9.05
N VAL A 101 25.13 -44.24 -7.83
CA VAL A 101 24.34 -44.68 -6.66
C VAL A 101 23.45 -43.57 -6.09
N VAL A 102 23.91 -42.33 -6.21
CA VAL A 102 23.20 -41.09 -5.87
C VAL A 102 23.15 -40.25 -7.15
N PRO A 103 22.04 -39.56 -7.46
CA PRO A 103 21.95 -38.70 -8.64
C PRO A 103 23.14 -37.76 -8.77
N SER A 104 23.72 -37.67 -9.97
CA SER A 104 24.98 -36.95 -10.19
C SER A 104 24.91 -35.46 -9.86
N ASP A 105 23.73 -34.86 -9.92
CA ASP A 105 23.44 -33.47 -9.52
C ASP A 105 23.46 -33.26 -7.99
N GLN A 106 23.37 -34.33 -7.21
CA GLN A 106 23.28 -34.32 -5.74
C GLN A 106 24.48 -34.97 -5.06
N LEU A 107 25.34 -35.68 -5.81
CA LEU A 107 26.43 -36.48 -5.27
C LEU A 107 27.43 -35.66 -4.45
N GLU A 108 27.89 -34.50 -4.95
CA GLU A 108 28.84 -33.64 -4.22
C GLU A 108 28.23 -33.16 -2.89
N ARG A 109 26.99 -32.65 -2.93
CA ARG A 109 26.27 -32.22 -1.72
C ARG A 109 26.05 -33.36 -0.74
N PHE A 110 25.75 -34.56 -1.24
CA PHE A 110 25.56 -35.73 -0.40
C PHE A 110 26.87 -36.14 0.30
N ILE A 111 28.00 -36.10 -0.41
CA ILE A 111 29.31 -36.41 0.17
C ILE A 111 29.64 -35.40 1.28
N ASP A 112 29.45 -34.10 1.01
CA ASP A 112 29.67 -33.05 1.99
C ASP A 112 28.76 -33.22 3.22
N ASP A 113 27.47 -33.51 3.01
CA ASP A 113 26.48 -33.68 4.08
C ASP A 113 26.68 -34.94 4.94
N VAL A 114 27.30 -36.01 4.41
CA VAL A 114 27.44 -37.29 5.12
C VAL A 114 28.85 -37.49 5.69
N PHE A 115 29.89 -37.06 4.98
CA PHE A 115 31.28 -37.29 5.38
C PHE A 115 31.94 -36.03 5.94
N GLY A 116 31.40 -34.84 5.69
CA GLY A 116 31.94 -33.57 6.18
C GLY A 116 33.44 -33.43 5.91
N ASN A 117 34.19 -32.93 6.90
CA ASN A 117 35.63 -32.75 6.83
C ASN A 117 36.44 -33.96 7.35
N ILE A 118 35.93 -35.19 7.22
CA ILE A 118 36.60 -36.40 7.75
C ILE A 118 38.02 -36.62 7.19
N LEU A 119 38.29 -36.13 5.98
CA LEU A 119 39.61 -36.21 5.34
C LEU A 119 40.62 -35.29 6.03
N ASP A 120 40.18 -34.16 6.57
CA ASP A 120 41.04 -33.26 7.36
C ASP A 120 41.42 -33.91 8.69
N LEU A 121 40.48 -34.62 9.32
CA LEU A 121 40.74 -35.40 10.53
C LEU A 121 41.76 -36.49 10.23
N ARG A 122 41.60 -37.24 9.14
CA ARG A 122 42.57 -38.25 8.76
C ARG A 122 43.97 -37.67 8.63
N GLU A 123 44.09 -36.53 7.98
CA GLU A 123 45.38 -35.91 7.71
C GLU A 123 46.08 -35.43 8.99
N CYS A 124 45.36 -34.81 9.94
CA CYS A 124 45.98 -34.40 11.21
C CYS A 124 46.35 -35.61 12.10
N ASN A 125 45.53 -36.67 12.13
CA ASN A 125 45.86 -37.88 12.88
C ASN A 125 47.03 -38.67 12.24
N LYS A 126 47.19 -38.62 10.91
CA LYS A 126 48.39 -39.14 10.22
C LYS A 126 49.66 -38.42 10.68
N ARG A 127 49.63 -37.09 10.80
CA ARG A 127 50.79 -36.31 11.30
C ARG A 127 51.12 -36.63 12.75
N LEU A 128 50.12 -36.79 13.61
CA LEU A 128 50.32 -37.25 14.98
C LEU A 128 51.02 -38.62 14.99
N LEU A 129 50.54 -39.57 14.19
CA LEU A 129 51.12 -40.91 14.09
C LEU A 129 52.57 -40.88 13.56
N GLU A 130 52.83 -40.08 12.53
CA GLU A 130 54.18 -39.87 11.99
C GLU A 130 55.14 -39.29 13.04
N ALA A 131 54.69 -38.28 13.80
CA ALA A 131 55.47 -37.70 14.88
C ALA A 131 55.80 -38.72 15.98
N LEU A 132 54.83 -39.57 16.36
CA LEU A 132 55.04 -40.65 17.31
C LEU A 132 56.03 -41.71 16.78
N TYR A 133 55.97 -42.07 15.50
CA TYR A 133 56.94 -42.99 14.89
C TYR A 133 58.34 -42.40 14.80
N VAL A 134 58.48 -41.11 14.47
CA VAL A 134 59.78 -40.43 14.49
C VAL A 134 60.36 -40.48 15.91
N ARG A 135 59.54 -40.17 16.92
CA ARG A 135 59.94 -40.25 18.34
C ARG A 135 60.35 -41.66 18.76
N GLN A 136 59.58 -42.67 18.34
CA GLN A 136 59.90 -44.07 18.59
C GLN A 136 61.24 -44.47 17.97
N ARG A 137 61.55 -44.02 16.73
CA ARG A 137 62.82 -44.31 16.05
C ARG A 137 64.01 -43.63 16.71
N GLU A 138 63.84 -42.39 17.17
CA GLU A 138 64.91 -41.60 17.79
C GLU A 138 65.24 -42.05 19.21
N GLN A 139 64.22 -42.47 19.97
CA GLN A 139 64.35 -42.80 21.40
C GLN A 139 64.27 -44.31 21.69
N ALA A 140 64.19 -45.17 20.67
CA ALA A 140 64.20 -46.61 20.88
C ALA A 140 65.43 -47.03 21.72
N PRO A 141 65.27 -47.92 22.74
CA PRO A 141 64.08 -48.71 23.05
C PRO A 141 63.07 -48.07 24.04
N ILE A 142 63.36 -46.91 24.65
CA ILE A 142 62.58 -46.31 25.75
C ILE A 142 62.17 -44.89 25.37
N ILE A 143 60.87 -44.65 25.21
CA ILE A 143 60.36 -43.32 24.87
C ILE A 143 60.30 -42.45 26.13
N HIS A 144 61.07 -41.36 26.15
CA HIS A 144 61.17 -40.51 27.32
C HIS A 144 60.02 -39.51 27.43
N ARG A 145 59.52 -39.00 26.31
CA ARG A 145 58.48 -37.96 26.27
C ARG A 145 57.49 -38.20 25.13
N ILE A 146 56.19 -38.01 25.39
CA ILE A 146 55.14 -38.00 24.37
C ILE A 146 54.13 -36.87 24.56
N GLY A 147 54.05 -36.27 25.76
CA GLY A 147 53.07 -35.21 26.06
C GLY A 147 53.24 -33.98 25.18
N ASP A 148 54.47 -33.65 24.77
CA ASP A 148 54.77 -32.55 23.85
C ASP A 148 54.14 -32.77 22.47
N ILE A 149 54.24 -33.98 21.93
CA ILE A 149 53.64 -34.34 20.63
C ILE A 149 52.11 -34.24 20.71
N PHE A 150 51.52 -34.73 21.81
CA PHE A 150 50.08 -34.68 22.00
C PHE A 150 49.57 -33.25 22.25
N LEU A 151 50.36 -32.39 22.89
CA LEU A 151 50.04 -30.98 23.06
C LEU A 151 50.03 -30.24 21.72
N ASP A 152 51.04 -30.48 20.88
CA ASP A 152 51.10 -29.95 19.52
C ASP A 152 49.93 -30.45 18.66
N ALA A 153 49.60 -31.74 18.76
CA ALA A 153 48.46 -32.32 18.05
C ALA A 153 47.12 -31.74 18.52
N ALA A 154 46.95 -31.48 19.83
CA ALA A 154 45.74 -30.83 20.35
C ALA A 154 45.53 -29.43 19.75
N ALA A 155 46.62 -28.69 19.50
CA ALA A 155 46.57 -27.38 18.84
C ALA A 155 46.19 -27.48 17.35
N GLU A 156 46.56 -28.56 16.65
CA GLU A 156 46.14 -28.79 15.26
C GLU A 156 44.68 -29.28 15.21
N PHE A 157 44.28 -30.13 16.15
CA PHE A 157 42.95 -30.76 16.19
C PHE A 157 41.82 -29.77 16.50
N ILE A 158 42.13 -28.63 17.13
CA ILE A 158 41.15 -27.57 17.44
C ILE A 158 40.45 -26.99 16.21
N LEU A 159 41.07 -27.11 15.03
CA LEU A 159 40.50 -26.64 13.77
C LEU A 159 39.62 -27.72 13.11
N ALA A 160 40.03 -29.00 13.17
CA ALA A 160 39.38 -30.05 12.39
C ALA A 160 38.26 -30.79 13.15
N TYR A 161 38.53 -31.22 14.39
CA TYR A 161 37.59 -32.06 15.15
C TYR A 161 36.27 -31.35 15.51
N PRO A 162 36.27 -30.08 15.96
CA PRO A 162 35.01 -29.41 16.28
C PRO A 162 34.08 -29.23 15.09
N ASP A 163 34.62 -29.02 13.89
CA ASP A 163 33.84 -28.93 12.65
C ASP A 163 33.18 -30.28 12.31
N TYR A 164 33.94 -31.39 12.38
CA TYR A 164 33.41 -32.72 12.10
C TYR A 164 32.33 -33.15 13.09
N ILE A 165 32.63 -33.01 14.38
CA ILE A 165 31.73 -33.41 15.46
C ILE A 165 30.47 -32.54 15.42
N GLY A 166 30.62 -31.24 15.10
CA GLY A 166 29.51 -30.34 14.89
C GLY A 166 28.58 -30.77 13.75
N HIS A 167 29.17 -31.26 12.66
CA HIS A 167 28.45 -31.70 11.47
C HIS A 167 27.80 -33.09 11.62
N TYR A 168 28.33 -33.97 12.47
CA TYR A 168 27.88 -35.36 12.61
C TYR A 168 26.36 -35.58 12.76
N PRO A 169 25.58 -34.78 13.53
CA PRO A 169 24.12 -34.96 13.61
C PRO A 169 23.40 -34.77 12.27
N ILE A 170 23.92 -33.89 11.41
CA ILE A 170 23.39 -33.67 10.05
C ILE A 170 23.70 -34.90 9.19
N ALA A 171 24.93 -35.39 9.26
CA ALA A 171 25.37 -36.60 8.58
C ALA A 171 24.53 -37.82 8.97
N GLU A 172 24.28 -38.03 10.27
CA GLU A 172 23.45 -39.14 10.73
C GLU A 172 22.03 -39.07 10.17
N LYS A 173 21.42 -37.87 10.16
CA LYS A 173 20.08 -37.65 9.60
C LYS A 173 20.06 -37.86 8.09
N ARG A 174 20.96 -37.21 7.33
CA ARG A 174 21.01 -37.32 5.87
C ARG A 174 21.25 -38.77 5.43
N MET A 175 22.16 -39.47 6.10
CA MET A 175 22.43 -40.89 5.86
C MET A 175 21.18 -41.74 6.11
N LYS A 176 20.45 -41.47 7.21
CA LYS A 176 19.21 -42.19 7.54
C LYS A 176 18.10 -41.94 6.50
N ASP A 177 17.90 -40.69 6.11
CA ASP A 177 16.89 -40.31 5.11
C ASP A 177 17.19 -40.98 3.75
N GLU A 178 18.46 -41.02 3.35
CA GLU A 178 18.89 -41.68 2.11
C GLU A 178 18.76 -43.21 2.20
N LEU A 179 19.05 -43.82 3.35
CA LEU A 179 18.81 -45.25 3.61
C LEU A 179 17.32 -45.61 3.47
N GLU A 180 16.41 -44.74 3.90
CA GLU A 180 14.96 -44.97 3.84
C GLU A 180 14.39 -44.74 2.42
N THR A 181 14.92 -43.77 1.68
CA THR A 181 14.38 -43.35 0.38
C THR A 181 15.06 -43.97 -0.83
N ASN A 182 16.37 -44.21 -0.80
CA ASN A 182 17.17 -44.67 -1.94
C ASN A 182 17.53 -46.16 -1.83
N HIS A 183 16.95 -46.97 -2.73
CA HIS A 183 17.22 -48.41 -2.79
C HIS A 183 18.65 -48.74 -3.28
N GLU A 184 19.21 -47.95 -4.20
CA GLU A 184 20.55 -48.19 -4.75
C GLU A 184 21.63 -47.93 -3.70
N PHE A 185 21.46 -46.88 -2.89
CA PHE A 185 22.33 -46.60 -1.76
C PHE A 185 22.34 -47.72 -0.71
N ARG A 186 21.17 -48.33 -0.43
CA ARG A 186 21.09 -49.52 0.44
C ARG A 186 21.87 -50.71 -0.12
N LEU A 187 21.72 -50.99 -1.41
CA LEU A 187 22.46 -52.08 -2.06
C LEU A 187 23.97 -51.83 -2.06
N PHE A 188 24.38 -50.57 -2.28
CA PHE A 188 25.77 -50.16 -2.22
C PHE A 188 26.38 -50.45 -0.84
N LEU A 189 25.73 -50.04 0.24
CA LEU A 189 26.21 -50.31 1.61
C LEU A 189 26.29 -51.81 1.91
N GLU A 190 25.30 -52.60 1.46
CA GLU A 190 25.37 -54.06 1.57
C GLU A 190 26.54 -54.66 0.78
N GLN A 191 26.84 -54.12 -0.39
CA GLN A 191 27.95 -54.58 -1.22
C GLN A 191 29.30 -54.25 -0.57
N CYS A 192 29.49 -53.04 -0.05
CA CYS A 192 30.67 -52.65 0.70
C CYS A 192 30.89 -53.55 1.93
N ALA A 193 29.83 -53.80 2.71
CA ALA A 193 29.90 -54.71 3.86
C ALA A 193 30.27 -56.15 3.48
N ARG A 194 29.82 -56.64 2.32
CA ARG A 194 30.16 -57.98 1.79
C ARG A 194 31.58 -58.06 1.23
N GLN A 195 32.10 -56.98 0.66
CA GLN A 195 33.46 -56.94 0.12
C GLN A 195 34.51 -56.97 1.24
N SER A 196 34.28 -56.23 2.33
CA SER A 196 35.16 -56.29 3.52
C SER A 196 35.11 -57.62 4.26
N ALA A 197 33.95 -58.29 4.30
CA ALA A 197 33.87 -59.65 4.85
C ALA A 197 34.73 -60.69 4.09
N ARG A 198 35.17 -60.39 2.86
CA ARG A 198 36.04 -61.26 2.05
C ARG A 198 37.53 -60.94 2.17
N SER A 199 37.91 -59.75 2.62
CA SER A 199 39.32 -59.34 2.81
C SER A 199 39.95 -59.87 4.11
N GLY A 200 39.17 -60.52 4.99
CA GLY A 200 39.69 -61.12 6.23
C GLY A 200 39.85 -60.13 7.39
N GLU A 201 39.41 -58.89 7.20
CA GLU A 201 39.36 -57.89 8.27
C GLU A 201 38.23 -58.26 9.26
N SER A 202 38.56 -58.32 10.55
CA SER A 202 37.66 -58.83 11.60
C SER A 202 36.53 -57.86 11.99
N ILE A 203 36.36 -56.76 11.26
CA ILE A 203 35.40 -55.69 11.58
C ILE A 203 34.27 -55.74 10.55
N ARG A 204 33.04 -55.98 11.02
CA ARG A 204 31.86 -55.69 10.19
C ARG A 204 31.83 -54.18 9.96
N LEU A 205 32.12 -53.72 8.74
CA LEU A 205 32.05 -52.30 8.36
C LEU A 205 30.59 -51.83 8.43
N ASP A 206 30.23 -51.21 9.55
CA ASP A 206 29.03 -50.39 9.67
C ASP A 206 29.44 -48.93 9.47
N LEU A 207 29.00 -48.32 8.36
CA LEU A 207 29.31 -46.93 8.04
C LEU A 207 28.91 -46.00 9.19
N LYS A 208 27.79 -46.27 9.86
CA LYS A 208 27.36 -45.48 11.02
C LYS A 208 28.40 -45.54 12.15
N HIS A 209 28.93 -46.73 12.41
CA HIS A 209 29.97 -46.89 13.43
C HIS A 209 31.23 -46.13 13.04
N LEU A 210 31.68 -46.24 11.79
CA LEU A 210 32.86 -45.55 11.28
C LEU A 210 32.73 -44.03 11.35
N LEU A 211 31.57 -43.46 11.03
CA LEU A 211 31.31 -42.03 11.15
C LEU A 211 31.31 -41.56 12.63
N ASN A 212 30.98 -42.43 13.58
CA ASN A 212 31.03 -42.13 15.02
C ASN A 212 32.44 -42.31 15.62
N ARG A 213 33.36 -43.00 14.95
CA ARG A 213 34.72 -43.28 15.46
C ARG A 213 35.49 -42.04 15.87
N PRO A 214 35.49 -40.92 15.11
CA PRO A 214 36.21 -39.72 15.53
C PRO A 214 35.74 -39.14 16.87
N ILE A 215 34.44 -39.21 17.15
CA ILE A 215 33.85 -38.76 18.42
C ILE A 215 34.32 -39.68 19.55
N GLU A 216 34.27 -41.00 19.34
CA GLU A 216 34.74 -41.98 20.33
C GLU A 216 36.23 -41.87 20.60
N HIS A 217 37.04 -41.64 19.57
CA HIS A 217 38.50 -41.55 19.68
C HIS A 217 38.95 -40.28 20.38
N LEU A 218 38.37 -39.13 20.03
CA LEU A 218 38.63 -37.85 20.73
C LEU A 218 38.33 -37.96 22.23
N ASN A 219 37.27 -38.70 22.61
CA ASN A 219 36.89 -38.91 23.99
C ASN A 219 37.91 -39.75 24.80
N LYS A 220 38.76 -40.53 24.12
CA LYS A 220 39.73 -41.43 24.76
C LYS A 220 41.10 -40.79 25.02
N TYR A 221 41.50 -39.74 24.29
CA TYR A 221 42.83 -39.11 24.47
C TYR A 221 43.13 -38.69 25.92
N PRO A 222 42.23 -37.99 26.66
CA PRO A 222 42.52 -37.63 28.06
C PRO A 222 42.74 -38.87 28.95
N VAL A 223 41.96 -39.94 28.74
CA VAL A 223 42.09 -41.19 29.50
C VAL A 223 43.45 -41.85 29.24
N PHE A 224 43.90 -41.84 27.99
CA PHE A 224 45.20 -42.38 27.61
C PHE A 224 46.35 -41.56 28.20
N LEU A 225 46.28 -40.24 28.11
CA LEU A 225 47.31 -39.34 28.66
C LEU A 225 47.37 -39.42 30.19
N GLU A 226 46.22 -39.51 30.87
CA GLU A 226 46.15 -39.73 32.32
C GLU A 226 46.73 -41.09 32.73
N ALA A 227 46.51 -42.15 31.92
CA ALA A 227 47.10 -43.46 32.18
C ALA A 227 48.64 -43.43 32.11
N VAL A 228 49.20 -42.69 31.13
CA VAL A 228 50.67 -42.48 31.03
C VAL A 228 51.17 -41.62 32.19
N LEU A 229 50.45 -40.55 32.54
CA LEU A 229 50.80 -39.64 33.63
C LEU A 229 50.85 -40.38 34.97
N ASN A 230 49.89 -41.27 35.26
CA ASN A 230 49.83 -42.05 36.50
C ASN A 230 51.05 -42.98 36.71
N GLU A 231 51.69 -43.42 35.62
CA GLU A 231 52.90 -44.26 35.66
C GLU A 231 54.20 -43.45 35.45
N THR A 232 54.11 -42.13 35.28
CA THR A 232 55.26 -41.23 35.08
C THR A 232 55.82 -40.71 36.41
N GLU A 233 57.15 -40.70 36.57
CA GLU A 233 57.79 -40.16 37.78
C GLU A 233 57.66 -38.64 37.87
N LYS A 234 57.56 -38.09 39.09
CA LYS A 234 57.34 -36.64 39.32
C LYS A 234 58.49 -35.75 38.85
N ASP A 235 59.69 -36.28 38.73
CA ASP A 235 60.86 -35.55 38.24
C ASP A 235 61.04 -35.68 36.71
N ASN A 236 60.15 -36.42 36.01
CA ASN A 236 60.19 -36.54 34.57
C ASN A 236 59.56 -35.30 33.91
N PRO A 237 60.25 -34.61 32.99
CA PRO A 237 59.72 -33.42 32.33
C PRO A 237 58.48 -33.69 31.45
N ASP A 238 58.15 -34.95 31.15
CA ASP A 238 56.92 -35.33 30.43
C ASP A 238 55.65 -35.17 31.29
N ALA A 239 55.77 -35.13 32.62
CA ALA A 239 54.62 -35.03 33.53
C ALA A 239 53.81 -33.74 33.29
N ASP A 240 54.50 -32.59 33.21
CA ASP A 240 53.88 -31.28 32.94
C ASP A 240 53.21 -31.27 31.56
N PHE A 241 53.91 -31.76 30.53
CA PHE A 241 53.35 -31.85 29.18
C PHE A 241 52.13 -32.77 29.09
N LEU A 242 52.11 -33.89 29.81
CA LEU A 242 50.97 -34.81 29.85
C LEU A 242 49.75 -34.19 30.55
N GLU A 243 49.96 -33.42 31.63
CA GLU A 243 48.89 -32.69 32.32
C GLU A 243 48.31 -31.58 31.44
N GLU A 244 49.18 -30.79 30.79
CA GLU A 244 48.79 -29.76 29.82
C GLU A 244 48.06 -30.36 28.62
N ALA A 245 48.58 -31.44 28.03
CA ALA A 245 47.94 -32.12 26.90
C ALA A 245 46.58 -32.71 27.28
N SER A 246 46.45 -33.37 28.45
CA SER A 246 45.17 -33.89 28.93
C SER A 246 44.13 -32.77 29.09
N THR A 247 44.56 -31.62 29.64
CA THR A 247 43.71 -30.43 29.77
C THR A 247 43.32 -29.86 28.40
N ALA A 248 44.26 -29.79 27.46
CA ALA A 248 44.00 -29.33 26.10
C ALA A 248 42.97 -30.21 25.38
N PHE A 249 43.07 -31.54 25.49
CA PHE A 249 42.08 -32.46 24.90
C PHE A 249 40.70 -32.38 25.60
N LYS A 250 40.64 -32.16 26.92
CA LYS A 250 39.36 -31.90 27.62
C LYS A 250 38.71 -30.60 27.14
N ASN A 251 39.50 -29.54 26.95
CA ASN A 251 39.02 -28.28 26.38
C ASN A 251 38.52 -28.47 24.94
N LEU A 252 39.27 -29.21 24.12
CA LEU A 252 38.88 -29.56 22.75
C LEU A 252 37.53 -30.31 22.70
N GLN A 253 37.31 -31.28 23.58
CA GLN A 253 36.02 -31.97 23.71
C GLN A 253 34.87 -31.00 24.05
N SER A 254 35.13 -30.01 24.92
CA SER A 254 34.14 -29.00 25.29
C SER A 254 33.78 -28.08 24.10
N VAL A 255 34.78 -27.66 23.32
CA VAL A 255 34.60 -26.85 22.10
C VAL A 255 33.85 -27.64 21.03
N ALA A 256 34.16 -28.93 20.86
CA ALA A 256 33.45 -29.79 19.93
C ALA A 256 31.96 -29.96 20.29
N ARG A 257 31.63 -30.12 21.58
CA ARG A 257 30.23 -30.16 22.06
C ARG A 257 29.51 -28.83 21.82
N LEU A 258 30.19 -27.71 22.05
CA LEU A 258 29.66 -26.38 21.75
C LEU A 258 29.37 -26.19 20.25
N ARG A 259 30.29 -26.58 19.36
CA ARG A 259 30.07 -26.59 17.90
C ARG A 259 28.91 -27.49 17.48
N THR A 260 28.75 -28.63 18.15
CA THR A 260 27.59 -29.51 17.96
C THR A 260 26.29 -28.81 18.33
N PHE A 261 26.24 -28.13 19.47
CA PHE A 261 25.09 -27.31 19.85
C PHE A 261 24.79 -26.24 18.80
N GLN A 262 25.81 -25.51 18.33
CA GLN A 262 25.63 -24.45 17.33
C GLN A 262 25.13 -24.99 15.97
N THR A 263 25.55 -26.18 15.57
CA THR A 263 25.24 -26.76 14.25
C THR A 263 23.94 -27.58 14.25
N ALA A 264 23.60 -28.21 15.38
CA ALA A 264 22.40 -29.04 15.56
C ALA A 264 21.11 -28.22 15.76
N MET A 265 21.23 -27.02 16.32
CA MET A 265 20.08 -26.20 16.70
C MET A 265 19.50 -25.46 15.48
N GLY A 266 18.23 -25.76 15.17
CA GLY A 266 17.54 -25.27 13.96
C GLY A 266 17.37 -26.32 12.84
N LYS A 267 17.90 -27.55 13.02
CA LYS A 267 17.79 -28.66 12.03
C LYS A 267 17.03 -29.90 12.54
N GLY A 268 16.38 -29.80 13.70
CA GLY A 268 15.48 -30.82 14.26
C GLY A 268 16.15 -31.88 15.15
N THR A 269 17.39 -31.69 15.57
CA THR A 269 18.17 -32.68 16.32
C THR A 269 18.27 -32.33 17.82
N GLY A 270 17.42 -32.95 18.64
CA GLY A 270 17.56 -33.06 20.11
C GLY A 270 17.13 -31.85 20.97
N LYS A 271 16.63 -32.13 22.18
CA LYS A 271 16.43 -31.11 23.23
C LYS A 271 17.76 -30.90 23.97
N TRP A 272 18.59 -29.99 23.47
CA TRP A 272 19.83 -29.61 24.14
C TRP A 272 19.55 -28.57 25.23
N GLU A 273 20.03 -28.84 26.44
CA GLU A 273 20.02 -27.89 27.55
C GLU A 273 21.46 -27.41 27.85
N TRP A 274 21.60 -26.24 28.50
CA TRP A 274 22.93 -25.64 28.78
C TRP A 274 23.90 -26.64 29.43
N HIS A 275 23.39 -27.43 30.37
CA HIS A 275 24.20 -28.40 31.09
C HIS A 275 24.82 -29.42 30.12
N ASP A 276 24.12 -29.89 29.08
CA ASP A 276 24.61 -30.90 28.13
C ASP A 276 25.88 -30.48 27.37
N SER A 277 26.14 -29.17 27.28
CA SER A 277 27.35 -28.61 26.66
C SER A 277 28.59 -28.72 27.56
N LEU A 278 28.41 -28.96 28.86
CA LEU A 278 29.48 -28.99 29.86
C LEU A 278 29.76 -30.39 30.41
N SER A 279 31.04 -30.67 30.70
CA SER A 279 31.43 -31.88 31.44
C SER A 279 30.96 -31.82 32.90
N PRO A 280 30.73 -32.98 33.57
CA PRO A 280 30.30 -33.01 34.97
C PRO A 280 31.24 -32.27 35.92
N ASP A 281 32.56 -32.32 35.64
CA ASP A 281 33.60 -31.67 36.46
C ASP A 281 33.51 -30.14 36.38
N ILE A 282 33.28 -29.60 35.19
CA ILE A 282 33.11 -28.16 34.98
C ILE A 282 31.80 -27.69 35.61
N ARG A 283 30.71 -28.46 35.50
CA ARG A 283 29.42 -28.11 36.14
C ARG A 283 29.55 -27.94 37.66
N ALA A 284 30.41 -28.72 38.32
CA ALA A 284 30.65 -28.64 39.75
C ALA A 284 31.36 -27.34 40.20
N THR A 285 31.97 -26.60 39.26
CA THR A 285 32.66 -25.32 39.57
C THR A 285 31.72 -24.11 39.68
N PHE A 286 30.48 -24.22 39.19
CA PHE A 286 29.52 -23.11 39.19
C PHE A 286 28.69 -23.03 40.48
N THR A 287 28.39 -21.80 40.92
CA THR A 287 27.38 -21.58 41.96
C THR A 287 25.97 -21.82 41.40
N LYS A 288 25.00 -22.12 42.26
CA LYS A 288 23.61 -22.36 41.82
C LYS A 288 23.01 -21.18 41.06
N GLN A 289 23.28 -19.94 41.50
CA GLN A 289 22.81 -18.72 40.83
C GLN A 289 23.49 -18.51 39.49
N GLU A 290 24.82 -18.66 39.43
CA GLU A 290 25.55 -18.51 38.16
C GLU A 290 25.14 -19.58 37.15
N ALA A 291 24.88 -20.82 37.58
CA ALA A 291 24.36 -21.86 36.70
C ALA A 291 22.97 -21.48 36.12
N THR A 292 22.10 -20.86 36.91
CA THR A 292 20.81 -20.33 36.42
C THR A 292 21.03 -19.20 35.41
N ARG A 293 21.92 -18.25 35.71
CA ARG A 293 22.27 -17.14 34.80
C ARG A 293 22.79 -17.65 33.45
N GLN A 294 23.74 -18.59 33.46
CA GLN A 294 24.28 -19.21 32.25
C GLN A 294 23.21 -20.00 31.47
N ALA A 295 22.29 -20.67 32.16
CA ALA A 295 21.16 -21.35 31.52
C ALA A 295 20.23 -20.37 30.78
N ILE A 296 19.94 -19.21 31.37
CA ILE A 296 19.11 -18.17 30.73
C ILE A 296 19.83 -17.54 29.53
N ILE A 297 21.14 -17.28 29.63
CA ILE A 297 21.95 -16.81 28.50
C ILE A 297 21.92 -17.84 27.36
N SER A 298 22.05 -19.14 27.69
CA SER A 298 21.93 -20.20 26.71
C SER A 298 20.52 -20.27 26.09
N GLU A 299 19.47 -20.01 26.85
CA GLU A 299 18.09 -19.92 26.35
C GLU A 299 17.92 -18.75 25.38
N LEU A 300 18.52 -17.60 25.68
CA LEU A 300 18.52 -16.44 24.80
C LEU A 300 19.14 -16.76 23.44
N ILE A 301 20.34 -17.34 23.43
CA ILE A 301 21.06 -17.74 22.21
C ILE A 301 20.27 -18.79 21.43
N LYS A 302 19.79 -19.83 22.12
CA LYS A 302 18.93 -20.87 21.54
C LYS A 302 17.67 -20.30 20.89
N GLY A 303 17.01 -19.35 21.56
CA GLY A 303 15.84 -18.67 21.03
C GLY A 303 16.16 -17.76 19.85
N GLU A 304 17.37 -17.18 19.80
CA GLU A 304 17.82 -16.35 18.68
C GLU A 304 18.03 -17.18 17.41
N MET A 305 18.73 -18.32 17.55
CA MET A 305 18.96 -19.25 16.46
C MET A 305 17.65 -19.77 15.86
N ALA A 306 16.69 -20.13 16.71
CA ALA A 306 15.37 -20.56 16.26
C ALA A 306 14.63 -19.44 15.51
N TYR A 307 14.70 -18.20 16.01
CA TYR A 307 14.06 -17.07 15.37
C TYR A 307 14.67 -16.72 13.99
N VAL A 308 16.00 -16.73 13.87
CA VAL A 308 16.69 -16.56 12.58
C VAL A 308 16.29 -17.66 11.60
N LYS A 309 16.16 -18.90 12.08
CA LYS A 309 15.68 -20.02 11.25
C LYS A 309 14.24 -19.83 10.80
N ASP A 310 13.36 -19.35 11.67
CA ASP A 310 11.97 -19.04 11.31
C ASP A 310 11.89 -17.93 10.25
N LEU A 311 12.74 -16.91 10.33
CA LEU A 311 12.83 -15.85 9.31
C LEU A 311 13.38 -16.38 7.97
N GLU A 312 14.39 -17.26 8.00
CA GLU A 312 14.90 -17.94 6.80
C GLU A 312 13.80 -18.79 6.15
N ASN A 313 12.99 -19.45 6.98
CA ASN A 313 11.89 -20.30 6.53
C ASN A 313 10.80 -19.52 5.77
N ILE A 314 10.71 -18.19 5.92
CA ILE A 314 9.81 -17.37 5.10
C ILE A 314 10.17 -17.48 3.62
N GLU A 315 11.47 -17.46 3.30
CA GLU A 315 11.97 -17.57 1.93
C GLU A 315 11.72 -18.98 1.37
N THR A 316 12.01 -20.02 2.16
CA THR A 316 11.98 -21.42 1.70
C THR A 316 10.57 -22.00 1.64
N ILE A 317 9.69 -21.67 2.60
CA ILE A 317 8.34 -22.25 2.72
C ILE A 317 7.30 -21.45 1.92
N TYR A 318 7.47 -20.12 1.79
CA TYR A 318 6.46 -19.26 1.19
C TYR A 318 6.93 -18.58 -0.10
N ILE A 319 7.98 -17.76 -0.06
CA ILE A 319 8.34 -16.88 -1.19
C ILE A 319 8.80 -17.69 -2.40
N ARG A 320 9.80 -18.56 -2.24
CA ARG A 320 10.35 -19.35 -3.34
C ARG A 320 9.30 -20.30 -3.96
N PRO A 321 8.50 -21.06 -3.18
CA PRO A 321 7.42 -21.86 -3.74
C PRO A 321 6.35 -21.05 -4.48
N LEU A 322 6.04 -19.82 -4.05
CA LEU A 322 5.11 -18.94 -4.77
C LEU A 322 5.68 -18.47 -6.11
N CYS A 323 6.99 -18.20 -6.18
CA CYS A 323 7.69 -17.79 -7.40
C CYS A 323 7.89 -18.93 -8.40
N GLU A 324 8.14 -20.15 -7.92
CA GLU A 324 8.47 -21.33 -8.74
C GLU A 324 7.24 -22.18 -9.11
N ALA A 325 6.05 -21.85 -8.60
CA ALA A 325 4.84 -22.63 -8.86
C ALA A 325 4.43 -22.61 -10.35
N ASP A 326 4.23 -23.80 -10.92
CA ASP A 326 3.67 -24.02 -12.25
C ASP A 326 2.51 -25.04 -12.19
N PRO A 327 1.25 -24.63 -12.46
CA PRO A 327 0.80 -23.28 -12.84
C PRO A 327 0.93 -22.25 -11.71
N PRO A 328 1.00 -20.94 -12.03
CA PRO A 328 1.20 -19.89 -11.03
C PRO A 328 -0.01 -19.73 -10.11
N ILE A 329 0.22 -19.84 -8.79
CA ILE A 329 -0.81 -19.73 -7.73
C ILE A 329 -1.42 -18.33 -7.65
N ILE A 330 -0.59 -17.30 -7.82
CA ILE A 330 -1.00 -15.89 -7.90
C ILE A 330 -0.65 -15.40 -9.31
N PRO A 331 -1.54 -14.63 -9.97
CA PRO A 331 -1.25 -14.07 -11.28
C PRO A 331 0.10 -13.32 -11.32
N PRO A 332 0.95 -13.54 -12.34
CA PRO A 332 2.32 -13.01 -12.36
C PRO A 332 2.38 -11.48 -12.34
N ASN A 333 1.35 -10.80 -12.86
CA ASN A 333 1.23 -9.34 -12.80
C ASN A 333 0.91 -8.79 -11.39
N LYS A 334 0.56 -9.66 -10.43
CA LYS A 334 0.26 -9.30 -9.05
C LYS A 334 1.25 -9.86 -8.04
N LEU A 335 2.03 -10.88 -8.42
CA LEU A 335 2.91 -11.62 -7.50
C LEU A 335 3.94 -10.71 -6.82
N ASP A 336 4.66 -9.89 -7.58
CA ASP A 336 5.69 -9.00 -7.03
C ASP A 336 5.11 -8.01 -6.01
N GLN A 337 3.95 -7.44 -6.33
CA GLN A 337 3.24 -6.52 -5.43
C GLN A 337 2.73 -7.26 -4.18
N PHE A 338 2.25 -8.49 -4.33
CA PHE A 338 1.80 -9.31 -3.20
C PHE A 338 2.95 -9.66 -2.26
N ILE A 339 4.11 -10.09 -2.79
CA ILE A 339 5.29 -10.40 -1.99
C ILE A 339 5.75 -9.17 -1.21
N LYS A 340 5.80 -8.01 -1.87
CA LYS A 340 6.14 -6.73 -1.23
C LYS A 340 5.12 -6.34 -0.15
N ASP A 341 3.82 -6.46 -0.44
CA ASP A 341 2.74 -6.13 0.47
C ASP A 341 2.65 -7.09 1.68
N VAL A 342 3.12 -8.33 1.59
CA VAL A 342 3.00 -9.33 2.66
C VAL A 342 4.29 -9.45 3.49
N PHE A 343 5.45 -9.53 2.84
CA PHE A 343 6.72 -9.82 3.52
C PHE A 343 7.56 -8.56 3.77
N HIS A 344 7.32 -7.47 3.02
CA HIS A 344 7.95 -6.17 3.21
C HIS A 344 9.48 -6.26 3.39
N ASN A 345 10.03 -5.69 4.47
CA ASN A 345 11.46 -5.68 4.78
C ASN A 345 11.89 -6.79 5.76
N TYR A 346 11.23 -7.95 5.78
CA TYR A 346 11.64 -9.09 6.65
C TYR A 346 13.11 -9.52 6.45
N ARG A 347 13.67 -9.33 5.24
CA ARG A 347 15.05 -9.68 4.92
C ARG A 347 16.06 -8.85 5.71
N GLU A 348 15.78 -7.57 5.92
CA GLU A 348 16.62 -6.71 6.77
C GLU A 348 16.62 -7.22 8.22
N LEU A 349 15.43 -7.59 8.73
CA LEU A 349 15.31 -8.21 10.05
C LEU A 349 16.14 -9.49 10.14
N TYR A 350 16.03 -10.38 9.15
CA TYR A 350 16.83 -11.60 9.08
C TYR A 350 18.33 -11.30 9.15
N GLU A 351 18.82 -10.34 8.36
CA GLU A 351 20.24 -9.98 8.35
C GLU A 351 20.74 -9.44 9.68
N HIS A 352 19.97 -8.59 10.37
CA HIS A 352 20.35 -8.08 11.69
C HIS A 352 20.43 -9.20 12.73
N HIS A 353 19.43 -10.08 12.76
CA HIS A 353 19.37 -11.17 13.72
C HIS A 353 20.38 -12.29 13.41
N ALA A 354 20.67 -12.56 12.12
CA ALA A 354 21.73 -13.48 11.71
C ALA A 354 23.11 -13.00 12.18
N ARG A 355 23.42 -11.71 12.00
CA ARG A 355 24.66 -11.10 12.54
C ARG A 355 24.74 -11.19 14.06
N LEU A 356 23.61 -11.07 14.77
CA LEU A 356 23.58 -11.24 16.23
C LEU A 356 23.90 -12.69 16.64
N VAL A 357 23.39 -13.69 15.91
CA VAL A 357 23.72 -15.10 16.14
C VAL A 357 25.21 -15.35 15.92
N GLU A 358 25.79 -14.82 14.84
CA GLU A 358 27.23 -14.91 14.58
C GLU A 358 28.04 -14.33 15.75
N LYS A 359 27.65 -13.14 16.24
CA LYS A 359 28.28 -12.52 17.42
C LYS A 359 28.12 -13.34 18.70
N PHE A 360 26.97 -13.97 18.91
CA PHE A 360 26.81 -14.90 20.03
C PHE A 360 27.73 -16.12 19.91
N HIS A 361 27.93 -16.65 18.71
CA HIS A 361 28.84 -17.77 18.49
C HIS A 361 30.31 -17.37 18.71
N GLU A 362 30.72 -16.18 18.28
CA GLU A 362 32.05 -15.61 18.60
C GLU A 362 32.25 -15.52 20.12
N ILE A 363 31.31 -14.90 20.85
CA ILE A 363 31.38 -14.78 22.32
C ILE A 363 31.43 -16.14 23.00
N GLN A 364 30.61 -17.09 22.54
CA GLN A 364 30.65 -18.47 23.04
C GLN A 364 32.02 -19.11 22.79
N SER A 365 32.65 -18.91 21.63
CA SER A 365 33.96 -19.50 21.34
C SER A 365 35.08 -18.94 22.22
N GLU A 366 35.02 -17.65 22.57
CA GLU A 366 36.05 -16.97 23.38
C GLU A 366 35.89 -17.18 24.89
N GLN A 367 34.64 -17.24 25.38
CA GLN A 367 34.33 -17.18 26.81
C GLN A 367 33.80 -18.50 27.40
N HIS A 368 33.56 -19.53 26.58
CA HIS A 368 33.12 -20.82 27.08
C HIS A 368 34.18 -21.42 28.04
N PRO A 369 33.79 -22.01 29.19
CA PRO A 369 32.43 -22.42 29.60
C PRO A 369 31.60 -21.37 30.38
N LYS A 370 32.17 -20.21 30.73
CA LYS A 370 31.50 -19.18 31.54
C LYS A 370 31.40 -17.87 30.76
N ILE A 371 30.23 -17.59 30.19
CA ILE A 371 29.98 -16.39 29.42
C ILE A 371 29.85 -15.19 30.36
N ARG A 372 30.64 -14.13 30.12
CA ARG A 372 30.61 -12.91 30.95
C ARG A 372 29.43 -12.01 30.60
N SER A 373 29.26 -11.68 29.32
CA SER A 373 28.17 -10.83 28.83
C SER A 373 27.86 -11.12 27.36
N VAL A 374 26.56 -11.12 27.04
CA VAL A 374 26.03 -11.10 25.66
C VAL A 374 25.21 -9.85 25.38
N ILE A 375 24.97 -9.03 26.40
CA ILE A 375 24.02 -7.91 26.34
C ILE A 375 24.60 -6.76 25.52
N ALA A 376 25.91 -6.56 25.53
CA ALA A 376 26.56 -5.55 24.70
C ALA A 376 26.31 -5.79 23.20
N ALA A 377 26.39 -7.06 22.75
CA ALA A 377 26.10 -7.43 21.36
C ALA A 377 24.63 -7.20 21.00
N VAL A 378 23.71 -7.51 21.92
CA VAL A 378 22.28 -7.19 21.75
C VAL A 378 22.08 -5.68 21.66
N MET A 379 22.72 -4.88 22.51
CA MET A 379 22.56 -3.42 22.52
C MET A 379 23.00 -2.79 21.19
N ASP A 380 24.14 -3.21 20.66
CA ASP A 380 24.60 -2.76 19.34
C ASP A 380 23.60 -3.13 18.25
N THR A 381 23.12 -4.38 18.27
CA THR A 381 22.12 -4.86 17.32
C THR A 381 20.81 -4.08 17.45
N ALA A 382 20.34 -3.80 18.67
CA ALA A 382 19.12 -3.04 18.96
C ALA A 382 19.15 -1.61 18.44
N ARG A 383 20.32 -0.99 18.40
CA ARG A 383 20.49 0.30 17.73
C ARG A 383 20.39 0.17 16.21
N ASN A 384 20.95 -0.90 15.65
CA ASN A 384 21.03 -1.12 14.22
C ASN A 384 19.70 -1.60 13.60
N PHE A 385 18.92 -2.46 14.27
CA PHE A 385 17.64 -2.96 13.74
C PHE A 385 16.46 -2.01 14.00
N ARG A 386 16.67 -0.92 14.76
CA ARG A 386 15.59 0.01 15.12
C ARG A 386 14.83 0.49 13.89
N ASP A 387 15.54 0.91 12.85
CA ASP A 387 14.93 1.45 11.64
C ASP A 387 14.16 0.37 10.86
N ALA A 388 14.69 -0.85 10.78
CA ALA A 388 14.01 -1.98 10.15
C ALA A 388 12.66 -2.30 10.85
N TYR A 389 12.62 -2.30 12.18
CA TYR A 389 11.37 -2.51 12.92
C TYR A 389 10.41 -1.30 12.85
N MET A 390 10.93 -0.07 12.75
CA MET A 390 10.12 1.13 12.54
C MET A 390 9.31 1.07 11.24
N GLU A 391 9.83 0.36 10.24
CA GLU A 391 9.18 0.13 8.95
C GLU A 391 8.29 -1.13 8.96
N TYR A 392 8.77 -2.24 9.54
CA TYR A 392 8.07 -3.51 9.54
C TYR A 392 6.79 -3.50 10.40
N LEU A 393 6.85 -2.95 11.62
CA LEU A 393 5.75 -3.03 12.59
C LEU A 393 4.48 -2.31 12.13
N PRO A 394 4.54 -1.06 11.61
CA PRO A 394 3.37 -0.39 11.04
C PRO A 394 2.77 -1.11 9.85
N HIS A 395 3.55 -1.87 9.09
CA HIS A 395 3.08 -2.55 7.88
C HIS A 395 2.34 -3.87 8.16
N TYR A 396 2.67 -4.55 9.27
CA TYR A 396 2.08 -5.85 9.65
C TYR A 396 0.54 -5.93 9.53
N PRO A 397 -0.27 -4.95 10.00
CA PRO A 397 -1.72 -5.00 9.84
C PRO A 397 -2.17 -5.12 8.38
N MET A 398 -1.48 -4.44 7.46
CA MET A 398 -1.77 -4.50 6.03
C MET A 398 -1.39 -5.85 5.45
N ALA A 399 -0.20 -6.37 5.79
CA ALA A 399 0.25 -7.70 5.38
C ALA A 399 -0.74 -8.80 5.80
N ALA A 400 -1.18 -8.78 7.06
CA ALA A 400 -2.17 -9.74 7.56
C ALA A 400 -3.51 -9.65 6.81
N TYR A 401 -3.97 -8.44 6.49
CA TYR A 401 -5.19 -8.24 5.70
C TYR A 401 -5.05 -8.76 4.27
N ARG A 402 -3.91 -8.55 3.61
CA ARG A 402 -3.66 -9.04 2.24
C ARG A 402 -3.67 -10.56 2.15
N ILE A 403 -3.11 -11.24 3.14
CA ILE A 403 -3.20 -12.71 3.24
C ILE A 403 -4.67 -13.13 3.36
N ASP A 404 -5.43 -12.52 4.27
CA ASP A 404 -6.84 -12.86 4.47
C ASP A 404 -7.70 -12.58 3.21
N GLU A 405 -7.41 -11.48 2.51
CA GLU A 405 -8.06 -11.11 1.24
C GLU A 405 -7.77 -12.12 0.14
N GLU A 406 -6.51 -12.53 -0.04
CA GLU A 406 -6.14 -13.50 -1.07
C GLU A 406 -6.67 -14.91 -0.74
N VAL A 407 -6.64 -15.33 0.53
CA VAL A 407 -7.23 -16.61 0.98
C VAL A 407 -8.74 -16.66 0.73
N ALA A 408 -9.44 -15.53 0.85
CA ALA A 408 -10.88 -15.45 0.61
C ALA A 408 -11.23 -15.46 -0.88
N ASN A 409 -10.38 -14.88 -1.73
CA ASN A 409 -10.64 -14.68 -3.16
C ASN A 409 -10.04 -15.77 -4.05
N ASN A 410 -9.00 -16.47 -3.61
CA ASN A 410 -8.22 -17.42 -4.39
C ASN A 410 -8.14 -18.80 -3.71
N THR A 411 -8.82 -19.79 -4.29
CA THR A 411 -8.85 -21.15 -3.76
C THR A 411 -7.51 -21.88 -3.87
N GLU A 412 -6.70 -21.56 -4.88
CA GLU A 412 -5.37 -22.16 -5.07
C GLU A 412 -4.41 -21.66 -4.00
N PHE A 413 -4.42 -20.35 -3.74
CA PHE A 413 -3.63 -19.75 -2.66
C PHE A 413 -4.03 -20.30 -1.28
N LYS A 414 -5.33 -20.49 -1.04
CA LYS A 414 -5.80 -21.14 0.20
C LYS A 414 -5.23 -22.55 0.37
N ALA A 415 -5.30 -23.38 -0.67
CA ALA A 415 -4.76 -24.74 -0.63
C ALA A 415 -3.24 -24.74 -0.44
N PHE A 416 -2.54 -23.77 -1.03
CA PHE A 416 -1.11 -23.55 -0.84
C PHE A 416 -0.77 -23.25 0.63
N VAL A 417 -1.43 -22.27 1.25
CA VAL A 417 -1.20 -21.93 2.67
C VAL A 417 -1.47 -23.14 3.59
N GLU A 418 -2.53 -23.92 3.34
CA GLU A 418 -2.83 -25.15 4.09
C GLU A 418 -1.79 -26.26 3.87
N ALA A 419 -1.11 -26.30 2.72
CA ALA A 419 0.02 -27.20 2.46
C ALA A 419 1.28 -26.75 3.22
N CYS A 420 1.60 -25.45 3.20
CA CYS A 420 2.74 -24.89 3.93
C CYS A 420 2.67 -25.15 5.44
N THR A 421 1.49 -25.05 6.06
CA THR A 421 1.31 -25.35 7.51
C THR A 421 1.64 -26.81 7.87
N ARG A 422 1.60 -27.73 6.89
CA ARG A 422 1.97 -29.14 7.06
C ARG A 422 3.45 -29.41 6.83
N HIS A 423 4.23 -28.41 6.41
CA HIS A 423 5.67 -28.54 6.21
C HIS A 423 6.37 -28.88 7.55
N PRO A 424 7.35 -29.80 7.58
CA PRO A 424 8.04 -30.20 8.82
C PRO A 424 8.63 -29.01 9.59
N ASP A 425 9.22 -28.06 8.86
CA ASP A 425 9.84 -26.86 9.43
C ASP A 425 8.84 -25.74 9.77
N ALA A 426 7.56 -25.88 9.41
CA ALA A 426 6.54 -24.89 9.76
C ALA A 426 6.04 -25.03 11.20
N HIS A 427 6.30 -26.18 11.86
CA HIS A 427 5.82 -26.46 13.22
C HIS A 427 4.32 -26.20 13.44
N HIS A 428 3.50 -26.40 12.41
CA HIS A 428 2.06 -26.09 12.38
C HIS A 428 1.69 -24.61 12.56
N LEU A 429 2.64 -23.70 12.36
CA LEU A 429 2.37 -22.27 12.29
C LEU A 429 1.88 -21.91 10.88
N ASP A 430 0.86 -21.05 10.82
CA ASP A 430 0.36 -20.50 9.55
C ASP A 430 1.21 -19.31 9.09
N MET A 431 1.01 -18.88 7.84
CA MET A 431 1.75 -17.76 7.25
C MET A 431 1.64 -16.48 8.08
N LYS A 432 0.48 -16.21 8.68
CA LYS A 432 0.25 -15.04 9.53
C LYS A 432 1.08 -15.08 10.81
N ASN A 433 1.24 -16.25 11.41
CA ASN A 433 2.09 -16.42 12.60
C ASN A 433 3.55 -16.11 12.26
N PHE A 434 4.08 -16.59 11.13
CA PHE A 434 5.45 -16.30 10.69
C PHE A 434 5.72 -14.79 10.56
N ILE A 435 4.85 -14.04 9.87
CA ILE A 435 5.01 -12.59 9.74
C ILE A 435 4.79 -11.84 11.06
N ASN A 436 4.09 -12.44 12.03
CA ASN A 436 3.85 -11.84 13.34
C ASN A 436 4.99 -12.10 14.34
N MET A 437 5.90 -13.06 14.09
CA MET A 437 7.01 -13.44 15.01
C MET A 437 7.91 -12.29 15.50
N PRO A 438 8.21 -11.25 14.71
CA PRO A 438 9.05 -10.13 15.18
C PRO A 438 8.45 -9.38 16.38
N ILE A 439 7.12 -9.28 16.47
CA ILE A 439 6.43 -8.58 17.57
C ILE A 439 6.65 -9.26 18.94
N PRO A 440 6.31 -10.54 19.15
CA PRO A 440 6.56 -11.23 20.41
C PRO A 440 8.05 -11.45 20.68
N ARG A 441 8.93 -11.46 19.66
CA ARG A 441 10.38 -11.56 19.86
C ARG A 441 10.92 -10.39 20.67
N LEU A 442 10.53 -9.16 20.33
CA LEU A 442 10.92 -7.95 21.08
C LEU A 442 10.50 -8.02 22.55
N LEU A 443 9.28 -8.49 22.82
CA LEU A 443 8.78 -8.65 24.19
C LEU A 443 9.53 -9.73 24.96
N ARG A 444 10.00 -10.78 24.28
CA ARG A 444 10.75 -11.88 24.91
C ARG A 444 12.14 -11.45 25.37
N TYR A 445 12.80 -10.54 24.67
CA TYR A 445 14.06 -9.94 25.14
C TYR A 445 13.89 -9.24 26.50
N GLU A 446 12.83 -8.43 26.66
CA GLU A 446 12.57 -7.74 27.94
C GLU A 446 12.43 -8.72 29.11
N LEU A 447 11.74 -9.86 28.89
CA LEU A 447 11.56 -10.89 29.92
C LEU A 447 12.89 -11.56 30.28
N LEU A 448 13.65 -12.01 29.27
CA LEU A 448 14.92 -12.70 29.49
C LEU A 448 15.95 -11.79 30.17
N PHE A 449 16.04 -10.52 29.76
CA PHE A 449 16.99 -9.59 30.36
C PHE A 449 16.66 -9.25 31.81
N LYS A 450 15.39 -9.16 32.18
CA LYS A 450 15.00 -8.99 33.59
C LYS A 450 15.45 -10.18 34.44
N THR A 451 15.26 -11.40 33.96
CA THR A 451 15.71 -12.60 34.69
C THR A 451 17.23 -12.68 34.77
N ILE A 452 17.97 -12.29 33.72
CA ILE A 452 19.45 -12.19 33.78
C ILE A 452 19.89 -11.16 34.82
N MET A 453 19.22 -10.00 34.87
CA MET A 453 19.51 -8.94 35.83
C MET A 453 19.26 -9.39 37.28
N GLU A 454 18.18 -10.14 37.53
CA GLU A 454 17.85 -10.69 38.85
C GLU A 454 18.87 -11.72 39.35
N GLU A 455 19.46 -12.51 38.44
CA GLU A 455 20.46 -13.55 38.77
C GLU A 455 21.91 -13.02 38.76
N THR A 456 22.14 -11.75 38.42
CA THR A 456 23.49 -11.15 38.40
C THR A 456 23.86 -10.61 39.78
N THR A 457 24.70 -11.33 40.52
CA THR A 457 25.05 -11.02 41.93
C THR A 457 26.28 -10.13 42.11
N GLU A 458 27.03 -9.85 41.05
CA GLU A 458 28.25 -9.02 41.11
C GLU A 458 27.88 -7.53 41.16
N GLU A 459 28.21 -6.85 42.27
CA GLU A 459 28.03 -5.40 42.39
C GLU A 459 28.93 -4.66 41.38
N GLY A 460 28.32 -3.90 40.46
CA GLY A 460 29.02 -3.18 39.39
C GLY A 460 29.22 -3.96 38.08
N HIS A 461 28.50 -5.07 37.87
CA HIS A 461 28.54 -5.81 36.60
C HIS A 461 28.01 -4.96 35.43
N GLU A 462 28.70 -4.99 34.28
CA GLU A 462 28.40 -4.20 33.08
C GLU A 462 26.99 -4.45 32.51
N ASP A 463 26.48 -5.67 32.66
CA ASP A 463 25.13 -6.06 32.24
C ASP A 463 24.03 -5.25 32.95
N LEU A 464 24.20 -4.84 34.21
CA LEU A 464 23.11 -4.20 34.97
C LEU A 464 22.70 -2.86 34.35
N GLU A 465 23.68 -2.03 33.97
CA GLU A 465 23.41 -0.76 33.27
C GLU A 465 23.00 -1.00 31.82
N THR A 466 23.66 -1.93 31.13
CA THR A 466 23.41 -2.19 29.70
C THR A 466 22.02 -2.78 29.47
N ILE A 467 21.56 -3.73 30.30
CA ILE A 467 20.22 -4.32 30.24
C ILE A 467 19.15 -3.24 30.35
N THR A 468 19.32 -2.31 31.29
CA THR A 468 18.37 -1.21 31.49
C THR A 468 18.23 -0.37 30.22
N HIS A 469 19.37 0.01 29.62
CA HIS A 469 19.38 0.76 28.36
C HIS A 469 18.76 -0.02 27.20
N VAL A 470 19.03 -1.31 27.05
CA VAL A 470 18.45 -2.14 25.98
C VAL A 470 16.93 -2.21 26.11
N ILE A 471 16.43 -2.44 27.33
CA ILE A 471 14.98 -2.47 27.61
C ILE A 471 14.33 -1.13 27.26
N ASP A 472 14.98 0.00 27.59
CA ASP A 472 14.48 1.33 27.25
C ASP A 472 14.44 1.56 25.73
N VAL A 473 15.44 1.10 24.98
CA VAL A 473 15.44 1.16 23.51
C VAL A 473 14.29 0.36 22.92
N ILE A 474 14.06 -0.87 23.39
CA ILE A 474 12.97 -1.75 22.92
C ILE A 474 11.59 -1.13 23.24
N LYS A 475 11.43 -0.55 24.44
CA LYS A 475 10.20 0.15 24.82
C LYS A 475 9.95 1.41 24.00
N ALA A 476 11.00 2.19 23.76
CA ALA A 476 10.92 3.37 22.91
C ALA A 476 10.49 3.00 21.49
N LEU A 477 11.07 1.95 20.90
CA LEU A 477 10.68 1.43 19.59
C LEU A 477 9.19 1.03 19.53
N GLY A 478 8.69 0.33 20.56
CA GLY A 478 7.27 -0.02 20.65
C GLY A 478 6.34 1.20 20.71
N LYS A 479 6.75 2.24 21.43
CA LYS A 479 6.00 3.51 21.54
C LYS A 479 6.05 4.32 20.24
N ASP A 480 7.21 4.37 19.59
CA ASP A 480 7.42 5.17 18.37
C ASP A 480 6.68 4.57 17.16
N THR A 481 6.47 3.24 17.14
CA THR A 481 5.72 2.55 16.08
C THR A 481 4.20 2.53 16.28
N GLU A 482 3.72 2.76 17.49
CA GLU A 482 2.28 2.72 17.83
C GLU A 482 1.41 3.62 16.94
N PRO A 483 1.76 4.90 16.65
CA PRO A 483 0.97 5.75 15.75
C PRO A 483 0.87 5.19 14.32
N GLY A 484 1.97 4.61 13.82
CA GLY A 484 2.03 3.99 12.49
C GLY A 484 1.12 2.76 12.41
N VAL A 485 1.15 1.90 13.43
CA VAL A 485 0.28 0.71 13.53
C VAL A 485 -1.19 1.11 13.61
N VAL A 486 -1.53 2.16 14.37
CA VAL A 486 -2.91 2.67 14.45
C VAL A 486 -3.37 3.20 13.09
N SER A 487 -2.54 3.97 12.39
CA SER A 487 -2.84 4.47 11.04
C SER A 487 -3.03 3.32 10.04
N ALA A 488 -2.18 2.30 10.07
CA ALA A 488 -2.31 1.14 9.20
C ALA A 488 -3.59 0.34 9.47
N LYS A 489 -3.98 0.16 10.74
CA LYS A 489 -5.27 -0.47 11.10
C LYS A 489 -6.46 0.30 10.52
N GLN A 490 -6.45 1.64 10.60
CA GLN A 490 -7.47 2.47 9.97
C GLN A 490 -7.51 2.29 8.45
N LYS A 491 -6.34 2.20 7.79
CA LYS A 491 -6.25 1.92 6.35
C LYS A 491 -6.79 0.54 5.98
N VAL A 492 -6.52 -0.48 6.79
CA VAL A 492 -7.09 -1.83 6.62
C VAL A 492 -8.62 -1.79 6.73
N GLU A 493 -9.18 -1.03 7.67
CA GLU A 493 -10.63 -0.83 7.76
C GLU A 493 -11.19 -0.19 6.48
N LEU A 494 -10.52 0.84 5.92
CA LEU A 494 -10.92 1.43 4.65
C LEU A 494 -10.90 0.42 3.49
N CYS A 495 -9.88 -0.42 3.41
CA CYS A 495 -9.80 -1.47 2.40
C CYS A 495 -10.97 -2.46 2.53
N LYS A 496 -11.29 -2.88 3.77
CA LYS A 496 -12.46 -3.72 4.06
C LYS A 496 -13.77 -3.05 3.64
N TYR A 497 -13.94 -1.75 3.89
CA TYR A 497 -15.13 -1.03 3.42
C TYR A 497 -15.17 -0.95 1.90
N ASN A 498 -14.06 -0.65 1.23
CA ASN A 498 -14.00 -0.59 -0.23
C ASN A 498 -14.38 -1.93 -0.88
N ALA A 499 -13.91 -3.06 -0.34
CA ALA A 499 -14.24 -4.40 -0.83
C ALA A 499 -15.70 -4.81 -0.56
N ASN A 500 -16.29 -4.36 0.55
CA ASN A 500 -17.62 -4.80 1.01
C ASN A 500 -18.76 -3.79 0.71
N LEU A 501 -18.45 -2.61 0.16
CA LEU A 501 -19.45 -1.63 -0.26
C LEU A 501 -20.09 -2.07 -1.59
N VAL A 502 -21.40 -2.31 -1.55
CA VAL A 502 -22.16 -2.75 -2.72
C VAL A 502 -23.14 -1.66 -3.13
N PHE A 503 -22.95 -1.15 -4.35
CA PHE A 503 -23.87 -0.20 -5.00
C PHE A 503 -25.01 -0.96 -5.71
N LYS A 504 -26.18 -0.34 -5.79
CA LYS A 504 -27.33 -0.92 -6.50
C LYS A 504 -27.26 -0.56 -7.99
N HIS A 505 -27.29 -1.57 -8.86
CA HIS A 505 -27.45 -1.53 -10.33
C HIS A 505 -26.99 -0.23 -11.04
N GLY A 506 -25.76 -0.21 -11.54
CA GLY A 506 -25.27 0.81 -12.49
C GLY A 506 -25.04 2.20 -11.88
N LYS A 507 -24.76 2.26 -10.57
CA LYS A 507 -24.51 3.51 -9.82
C LYS A 507 -23.23 3.42 -9.01
N ASP A 508 -22.22 2.77 -9.59
CA ASP A 508 -20.94 2.59 -8.93
C ASP A 508 -20.23 3.94 -8.96
N ILE A 509 -20.02 4.51 -7.77
CA ILE A 509 -19.28 5.75 -7.62
C ILE A 509 -17.94 5.38 -7.02
N ASP A 510 -16.88 5.71 -7.74
CA ASP A 510 -15.53 5.64 -7.21
C ASP A 510 -15.38 6.69 -6.10
N LEU A 511 -15.38 6.20 -4.85
CA LEU A 511 -15.22 7.00 -3.64
C LEU A 511 -13.74 7.33 -3.37
N ASP A 512 -12.81 6.81 -4.18
CA ASP A 512 -11.37 7.00 -4.03
C ASP A 512 -10.86 6.59 -2.64
N LEU A 513 -11.43 5.52 -2.05
CA LEU A 513 -11.11 5.07 -0.68
C LEU A 513 -9.71 4.44 -0.55
N LEU A 514 -9.11 4.01 -1.66
CA LEU A 514 -7.78 3.40 -1.70
C LEU A 514 -6.64 4.44 -1.75
N ASN A 515 -6.97 5.73 -1.78
CA ASN A 515 -5.98 6.80 -1.73
C ASN A 515 -5.36 6.89 -0.33
N GLU A 516 -4.03 7.04 -0.26
CA GLU A 516 -3.26 6.99 1.00
C GLU A 516 -3.68 8.03 2.03
N ASN A 517 -4.21 9.17 1.55
CA ASN A 517 -4.65 10.28 2.38
C ASN A 517 -6.09 10.14 2.89
N ARG A 518 -6.78 9.05 2.54
CA ARG A 518 -8.16 8.82 2.97
C ARG A 518 -8.21 8.32 4.39
N SER A 519 -9.25 8.74 5.10
CA SER A 519 -9.51 8.30 6.45
C SER A 519 -11.01 8.15 6.70
N LEU A 520 -11.34 7.19 7.55
CA LEU A 520 -12.68 7.06 8.13
C LEU A 520 -12.69 7.89 9.41
N ILE A 521 -13.49 8.96 9.43
CA ILE A 521 -13.59 9.86 10.58
C ILE A 521 -14.52 9.28 11.64
N TYR A 522 -15.64 8.70 11.20
CA TYR A 522 -16.61 8.09 12.11
C TYR A 522 -17.50 7.07 11.41
N SER A 523 -17.97 6.07 12.16
CA SER A 523 -19.01 5.16 11.69
C SER A 523 -19.98 4.83 12.81
N GLY A 524 -21.25 4.61 12.47
CA GLY A 524 -22.24 4.28 13.49
C GLY A 524 -23.66 4.12 12.95
N LYS A 525 -24.56 3.74 13.86
CA LYS A 525 -25.97 3.46 13.55
C LYS A 525 -26.82 4.71 13.72
N LEU A 526 -27.60 5.05 12.68
CA LEU A 526 -28.62 6.08 12.73
C LEU A 526 -29.93 5.56 12.16
N LEU A 527 -31.03 6.09 12.65
CA LEU A 527 -32.37 5.72 12.22
C LEU A 527 -32.91 6.71 11.19
N ARG A 528 -33.73 6.21 10.27
CA ARG A 528 -34.47 7.03 9.30
C ARG A 528 -35.94 6.65 9.30
N GLN A 529 -36.81 7.65 9.23
CA GLN A 529 -38.23 7.44 8.95
C GLN A 529 -38.48 7.24 7.43
N PRO A 530 -39.26 6.23 7.01
CA PRO A 530 -39.58 6.03 5.59
C PRO A 530 -40.32 7.24 4.98
N ASP A 531 -39.99 7.62 3.75
CA ASP A 531 -40.62 8.76 3.05
C ASP A 531 -42.11 8.53 2.74
N SER A 532 -42.52 7.26 2.68
CA SER A 532 -43.92 6.86 2.52
C SER A 532 -44.55 6.68 3.89
N GLY A 533 -45.37 7.63 4.33
CA GLY A 533 -46.17 7.55 5.56
C GLY A 533 -47.20 6.42 5.63
N LEU A 534 -47.09 5.41 4.75
CA LEU A 534 -47.98 4.24 4.63
C LEU A 534 -47.25 2.89 4.76
N GLY A 535 -45.97 2.87 5.19
CA GLY A 535 -45.25 1.63 5.43
C GLY A 535 -45.62 1.00 6.78
N TRP A 536 -46.10 -0.24 6.76
CA TRP A 536 -46.50 -1.00 7.97
C TRP A 536 -45.33 -1.33 8.93
N ASN A 537 -44.08 -1.06 8.55
CA ASN A 537 -42.90 -1.19 9.40
C ASN A 537 -42.25 0.18 9.65
N GLY A 538 -42.40 0.68 10.88
CA GLY A 538 -41.82 1.94 11.32
C GLY A 538 -40.30 1.87 11.48
N TRP A 539 -39.60 2.90 11.02
CA TRP A 539 -38.17 3.18 11.22
C TRP A 539 -37.21 2.16 10.56
N SER A 540 -36.32 2.66 9.69
CA SER A 540 -35.22 1.88 9.11
C SER A 540 -33.90 2.22 9.80
N GLU A 541 -33.18 1.22 10.29
CA GLU A 541 -31.80 1.36 10.76
C GLU A 541 -30.85 1.47 9.55
N LEU A 542 -29.96 2.45 9.61
CA LEU A 542 -28.91 2.71 8.64
C LEU A 542 -27.56 2.66 9.37
N PHE A 543 -26.55 2.13 8.70
CA PHE A 543 -25.16 2.24 9.12
C PHE A 543 -24.49 3.32 8.28
N ILE A 544 -24.05 4.37 8.96
CA ILE A 544 -23.51 5.57 8.34
C ILE A 544 -22.00 5.53 8.44
N LEU A 545 -21.33 5.74 7.30
CA LEU A 545 -19.88 5.85 7.19
C LEU A 545 -19.54 7.30 6.83
N LEU A 546 -18.77 7.97 7.68
CA LEU A 546 -18.29 9.32 7.47
C LEU A 546 -16.80 9.26 7.13
N PHE A 547 -16.50 9.35 5.84
CA PHE A 547 -15.13 9.51 5.33
C PHE A 547 -14.75 11.00 5.31
N ASP A 548 -13.46 11.28 5.09
CA ASP A 548 -12.91 12.62 4.88
C ASP A 548 -13.47 13.36 3.65
N ASN A 549 -14.05 12.64 2.69
CA ASN A 549 -14.56 13.18 1.43
C ASN A 549 -16.07 12.94 1.21
N TYR A 550 -16.65 11.86 1.73
CA TYR A 550 -18.06 11.48 1.53
C TYR A 550 -18.75 11.02 2.82
N LEU A 551 -20.05 11.31 2.91
CA LEU A 551 -20.99 10.68 3.84
C LEU A 551 -21.77 9.58 3.09
N VAL A 552 -21.62 8.32 3.52
CA VAL A 552 -22.23 7.15 2.87
C VAL A 552 -23.29 6.51 3.78
N MET A 553 -24.50 6.34 3.26
CA MET A 553 -25.62 5.73 3.99
C MET A 553 -25.86 4.29 3.54
N THR A 554 -25.62 3.33 4.43
CA THR A 554 -25.66 1.90 4.08
C THR A 554 -26.69 1.12 4.90
N LYS A 555 -27.12 -0.02 4.35
CA LYS A 555 -27.82 -1.08 5.09
C LYS A 555 -26.92 -2.30 5.13
N VAL A 556 -26.64 -2.76 6.35
CA VAL A 556 -25.81 -3.94 6.57
C VAL A 556 -26.61 -5.19 6.22
N LYS A 557 -25.99 -6.10 5.46
CA LYS A 557 -26.47 -7.46 5.25
C LYS A 557 -25.31 -8.42 5.46
N GLU A 558 -25.54 -9.44 6.27
CA GLU A 558 -24.60 -10.57 6.39
C GLU A 558 -24.97 -11.61 5.33
N LEU A 559 -23.99 -12.00 4.52
CA LEU A 559 -24.12 -13.06 3.51
C LEU A 559 -22.89 -13.95 3.63
N ASP A 560 -23.09 -15.25 3.85
CA ASP A 560 -22.01 -16.26 3.95
C ASP A 560 -20.93 -15.92 5.00
N GLY A 561 -21.33 -15.28 6.11
CA GLY A 561 -20.41 -14.83 7.16
C GLY A 561 -19.65 -13.53 6.85
N VAL A 562 -19.86 -12.93 5.67
CA VAL A 562 -19.26 -11.65 5.27
C VAL A 562 -20.29 -10.52 5.36
N THR A 563 -19.90 -9.45 6.06
CA THR A 563 -20.73 -8.26 6.23
C THR A 563 -20.65 -7.37 4.98
N LYS A 564 -21.73 -7.31 4.20
CA LYS A 564 -21.84 -6.43 3.02
C LYS A 564 -22.61 -5.15 3.37
N TYR A 565 -22.08 -4.01 2.92
CA TYR A 565 -22.67 -2.70 3.14
C TYR A 565 -23.41 -2.24 1.88
N ILE A 566 -24.72 -2.40 1.86
CA ILE A 566 -25.53 -2.02 0.69
C ILE A 566 -25.84 -0.53 0.75
N VAL A 567 -25.29 0.21 -0.20
CA VAL A 567 -25.50 1.65 -0.32
C VAL A 567 -26.98 1.93 -0.64
N THR A 568 -27.65 2.67 0.24
CA THR A 568 -29.10 2.92 0.14
C THR A 568 -29.44 4.11 -0.74
N ARG A 569 -28.60 5.15 -0.67
CA ARG A 569 -28.70 6.41 -1.42
C ARG A 569 -27.31 6.79 -1.94
N ARG A 570 -27.29 7.70 -2.91
CA ARG A 570 -26.03 8.23 -3.45
C ARG A 570 -25.18 8.81 -2.31
N PRO A 571 -23.89 8.44 -2.19
CA PRO A 571 -22.92 9.11 -1.34
C PRO A 571 -22.99 10.62 -1.47
N ILE A 572 -22.93 11.35 -0.35
CA ILE A 572 -22.99 12.81 -0.33
C ILE A 572 -21.57 13.35 -0.20
N PRO A 573 -21.03 14.09 -1.19
CA PRO A 573 -19.77 14.80 -1.01
C PRO A 573 -19.87 15.78 0.16
N LEU A 574 -18.85 15.82 1.02
CA LEU A 574 -18.85 16.73 2.16
C LEU A 574 -18.90 18.21 1.74
N ASP A 575 -18.40 18.54 0.55
CA ASP A 575 -18.46 19.90 -0.02
C ASP A 575 -19.90 20.40 -0.26
N LEU A 576 -20.86 19.47 -0.40
CA LEU A 576 -22.28 19.76 -0.62
C LEU A 576 -23.15 19.52 0.63
N LEU A 577 -22.53 19.21 1.77
CA LEU A 577 -23.22 18.92 3.02
C LEU A 577 -23.22 20.16 3.92
N THR A 578 -24.40 20.60 4.37
CA THR A 578 -24.53 21.63 5.40
C THR A 578 -25.31 21.11 6.61
N LEU A 579 -24.89 21.52 7.80
CA LEU A 579 -25.52 21.15 9.07
C LEU A 579 -26.68 22.10 9.35
N ALA A 580 -27.92 21.59 9.44
CA ALA A 580 -29.12 22.42 9.57
C ALA A 580 -29.59 22.57 11.02
N SER A 581 -30.13 21.49 11.62
CA SER A 581 -30.61 21.52 13.02
C SER A 581 -30.20 20.27 13.78
N PHE A 582 -29.73 20.48 15.01
CA PHE A 582 -29.33 19.45 15.97
C PHE A 582 -29.96 19.66 17.34
N ASN A 583 -30.86 20.65 17.48
CA ASN A 583 -31.48 21.02 18.75
C ASN A 583 -32.98 20.71 18.78
N ASP A 584 -33.49 20.08 17.72
CA ASP A 584 -34.90 19.71 17.59
C ASP A 584 -35.32 18.77 18.74
N SER A 585 -36.59 18.89 19.14
CA SER A 585 -37.14 18.13 20.26
C SER A 585 -37.21 16.62 19.94
N PRO A 586 -37.01 15.73 20.95
CA PRO A 586 -37.01 14.30 20.71
C PRO A 586 -38.37 13.80 20.22
N THR A 587 -38.36 12.89 19.26
CA THR A 587 -39.57 12.26 18.69
C THR A 587 -39.81 10.93 19.39
N GLN A 588 -41.04 10.66 19.84
CA GLN A 588 -41.40 9.37 20.43
C GLN A 588 -41.73 8.33 19.35
N ARG A 589 -41.12 7.14 19.45
CA ARG A 589 -41.51 5.98 18.63
C ARG A 589 -42.89 5.47 19.08
N ARG A 590 -43.94 5.69 18.28
CA ARG A 590 -45.24 5.05 18.53
C ARG A 590 -45.16 3.56 18.19
N ALA A 591 -45.31 2.70 19.19
CA ALA A 591 -45.58 1.27 18.97
C ALA A 591 -46.94 1.12 18.26
N GLY A 592 -47.02 0.22 17.28
CA GLY A 592 -48.16 0.09 16.36
C GLY A 592 -49.52 -0.16 17.03
N LEU A 593 -50.59 0.23 16.32
CA LEU A 593 -52.00 0.15 16.69
C LEU A 593 -52.57 -1.30 16.82
N LEU A 594 -51.94 -2.18 17.60
CA LEU A 594 -52.47 -3.52 17.90
C LEU A 594 -52.50 -3.80 19.40
N ARG A 595 -53.27 -3.00 20.15
CA ARG A 595 -53.72 -3.37 21.51
C ARG A 595 -55.23 -3.21 21.67
N GLY A 596 -55.98 -3.52 20.61
CA GLY A 596 -57.42 -3.34 20.51
C GLY A 596 -58.26 -4.62 20.49
N PHE A 597 -57.73 -5.78 20.91
CA PHE A 597 -58.54 -6.99 21.07
C PHE A 597 -58.01 -7.87 22.20
N ARG A 598 -58.46 -7.64 23.44
CA ARG A 598 -58.85 -8.71 24.38
C ARG A 598 -59.53 -8.16 25.63
N CYS A 599 -60.84 -8.47 25.70
CA CYS A 599 -61.65 -8.83 26.87
C CYS A 599 -61.86 -7.79 27.99
N GLU A 600 -63.05 -7.18 27.95
CA GLU A 600 -63.81 -6.80 29.15
C GLU A 600 -63.92 -7.97 30.12
N ARG A 601 -63.76 -7.74 31.42
CA ARG A 601 -64.58 -8.31 32.50
C ARG A 601 -64.36 -7.56 33.82
N TYR A 602 -65.48 -7.03 34.33
CA TYR A 602 -65.85 -6.74 35.71
C TYR A 602 -64.88 -6.02 36.66
N GLY A 603 -65.21 -4.75 36.92
CA GLY A 603 -65.56 -4.22 38.25
C GLY A 603 -64.57 -4.39 39.39
N GLU A 604 -63.94 -3.29 39.80
CA GLU A 604 -64.05 -2.71 41.16
C GLU A 604 -63.11 -1.50 41.26
N ALA A 605 -63.61 -0.40 41.83
CA ALA A 605 -62.78 0.72 42.23
C ALA A 605 -62.14 0.42 43.59
N PRO A 606 -60.85 0.75 43.79
CA PRO A 606 -60.42 1.15 45.11
C PRO A 606 -59.67 2.49 45.13
N THR A 607 -59.77 3.08 46.32
CA THR A 607 -59.34 4.37 46.84
C THR A 607 -57.83 4.61 46.84
N PRO A 608 -57.38 5.88 46.97
CA PRO A 608 -55.97 6.23 47.05
C PRO A 608 -55.44 5.95 48.45
N ASN A 609 -54.35 5.20 48.57
CA ASN A 609 -53.28 5.34 49.58
C ASN A 609 -52.40 4.09 49.60
N THR A 610 -51.17 4.19 49.07
CA THR A 610 -49.92 3.70 49.68
C THR A 610 -48.74 4.26 48.85
N PRO A 611 -47.78 4.97 49.44
CA PRO A 611 -46.57 5.45 48.77
C PRO A 611 -45.47 4.40 48.85
N GLY A 612 -44.92 3.97 47.72
CA GLY A 612 -43.78 3.05 47.69
C GLY A 612 -43.81 2.05 46.55
N ALA A 613 -43.60 2.53 45.32
CA ALA A 613 -43.06 1.75 44.21
C ALA A 613 -42.53 2.73 43.17
N SER A 614 -41.23 2.68 42.92
CA SER A 614 -40.54 3.41 41.86
C SER A 614 -41.22 3.13 40.51
N PRO A 615 -41.51 4.13 39.66
CA PRO A 615 -42.09 3.91 38.35
C PRO A 615 -40.99 3.59 37.32
N ASP A 616 -40.22 2.52 37.54
CA ASP A 616 -39.23 2.02 36.57
C ASP A 616 -39.68 0.64 36.08
N ALA A 617 -40.64 0.60 35.14
CA ALA A 617 -40.83 -0.50 34.16
C ALA A 617 -42.20 -0.42 33.43
N ALA A 618 -42.62 0.75 32.91
CA ALA A 618 -43.84 0.80 32.10
C ALA A 618 -43.91 1.95 31.08
N ASN A 619 -42.79 2.43 30.54
CA ASN A 619 -42.85 3.46 29.49
C ASN A 619 -41.67 3.39 28.51
N ASP A 620 -41.55 2.27 27.78
CA ASP A 620 -40.55 2.18 26.70
C ASP A 620 -41.06 2.89 25.42
N SER A 621 -41.31 4.18 25.56
CA SER A 621 -41.46 5.12 24.44
C SER A 621 -40.08 5.69 24.13
N GLN A 622 -39.25 4.91 23.44
CA GLN A 622 -37.86 5.27 23.15
C GLN A 622 -37.80 6.64 22.43
N LEU A 623 -37.32 7.66 23.15
CA LEU A 623 -37.13 9.02 22.63
C LEU A 623 -36.00 9.00 21.60
N MET A 624 -36.30 9.43 20.38
CA MET A 624 -35.34 9.50 19.28
C MET A 624 -34.94 10.96 19.05
N TYR A 625 -33.66 11.22 18.85
CA TYR A 625 -33.13 12.58 18.76
C TYR A 625 -32.85 12.93 17.29
N PRO A 626 -33.69 13.76 16.64
CA PRO A 626 -33.48 14.14 15.25
C PRO A 626 -32.21 14.99 15.07
N LEU A 627 -31.54 14.76 13.94
CA LEU A 627 -30.48 15.57 13.38
C LEU A 627 -30.78 15.80 11.89
N THR A 628 -30.70 17.05 11.46
CA THR A 628 -31.09 17.48 10.12
C THR A 628 -29.86 17.93 9.36
N LEU A 629 -29.53 17.20 8.30
CA LEU A 629 -28.48 17.51 7.35
C LEU A 629 -29.11 18.08 6.08
N HIS A 630 -28.48 19.03 5.41
CA HIS A 630 -28.97 19.57 4.17
C HIS A 630 -27.98 19.25 3.04
N TYR A 631 -28.50 18.65 1.96
CA TYR A 631 -27.71 18.35 0.78
C TYR A 631 -27.98 19.42 -0.28
N ASN A 632 -26.92 20.11 -0.69
CA ASN A 632 -26.99 21.23 -1.63
C ASN A 632 -26.89 20.79 -3.11
N GLY A 633 -26.98 19.49 -3.45
CA GLY A 633 -26.96 18.99 -4.83
C GLY A 633 -28.34 18.91 -5.50
N ARG A 634 -28.43 18.28 -6.69
CA ARG A 634 -29.63 18.16 -7.56
C ARG A 634 -30.84 17.61 -6.82
N MET A 635 -30.66 16.54 -6.04
CA MET A 635 -31.72 15.92 -5.23
C MET A 635 -31.96 16.67 -3.91
N GLY A 636 -31.75 17.98 -3.92
CA GLY A 636 -31.61 18.81 -2.72
C GLY A 636 -32.71 18.62 -1.69
N GLY A 637 -32.41 18.95 -0.43
CA GLY A 637 -33.38 18.93 0.65
C GLY A 637 -32.82 18.44 1.98
N PRO A 638 -33.65 18.52 3.04
CA PRO A 638 -33.27 18.09 4.38
C PRO A 638 -33.32 16.57 4.52
N TYR A 639 -32.23 16.01 5.03
CA TYR A 639 -32.07 14.63 5.47
C TYR A 639 -32.21 14.60 6.98
N ILE A 640 -33.33 14.08 7.46
CA ILE A 640 -33.58 13.90 8.88
C ILE A 640 -33.17 12.48 9.26
N LEU A 641 -32.12 12.38 10.07
CA LEU A 641 -31.66 11.15 10.70
C LEU A 641 -31.92 11.24 12.20
N TYR A 642 -31.96 10.11 12.89
CA TYR A 642 -32.32 10.07 14.29
C TYR A 642 -31.31 9.23 15.07
N ALA A 643 -30.80 9.79 16.16
CA ALA A 643 -29.91 9.11 17.09
C ALA A 643 -30.71 8.47 18.24
N TYR A 644 -30.16 7.40 18.81
CA TYR A 644 -30.77 6.67 19.93
C TYR A 644 -30.64 7.40 21.28
N SER A 645 -29.77 8.41 21.38
CA SER A 645 -29.57 9.21 22.59
C SER A 645 -29.14 10.64 22.24
N GLN A 646 -29.32 11.56 23.20
CA GLN A 646 -28.84 12.93 23.07
C GLN A 646 -27.31 12.99 22.96
N GLN A 647 -26.60 12.14 23.69
CA GLN A 647 -25.14 12.06 23.65
C GLN A 647 -24.64 11.63 22.27
N ALA A 648 -25.25 10.58 21.68
CA ALA A 648 -24.91 10.13 20.33
C ALA A 648 -25.17 11.24 19.29
N ARG A 649 -26.25 12.03 19.43
CA ARG A 649 -26.50 13.18 18.55
C ARG A 649 -25.40 14.24 18.64
N LEU A 650 -24.92 14.55 19.84
CA LEU A 650 -23.85 15.53 20.05
C LEU A 650 -22.51 15.03 19.52
N GLU A 651 -22.22 13.73 19.68
CA GLU A 651 -21.03 13.09 19.12
C GLU A 651 -21.04 13.13 17.59
N TRP A 652 -22.16 12.74 16.96
CA TRP A 652 -22.36 12.86 15.52
C TRP A 652 -22.19 14.30 15.03
N LYS A 653 -22.72 15.28 15.76
CA LYS A 653 -22.55 16.70 15.44
C LYS A 653 -21.07 17.08 15.44
N SER A 654 -20.35 16.78 16.52
CA SER A 654 -18.93 17.10 16.66
C SER A 654 -18.09 16.45 15.54
N LYS A 655 -18.36 15.19 15.21
CA LYS A 655 -17.63 14.47 14.15
C LYS A 655 -17.92 14.97 12.75
N LEU A 656 -19.17 15.38 12.48
CA LEU A 656 -19.52 16.02 11.22
C LEU A 656 -18.88 17.40 11.07
N GLU A 657 -18.83 18.20 12.16
CA GLU A 657 -18.13 19.49 12.17
C GLU A 657 -16.62 19.33 11.93
N GLU A 658 -15.98 18.37 12.61
CA GLU A 658 -14.57 18.00 12.40
C GLU A 658 -14.31 17.62 10.94
N ALA A 659 -15.14 16.75 10.36
CA ALA A 659 -15.00 16.30 8.97
C ALA A 659 -15.14 17.45 7.96
N LEU A 660 -16.09 18.36 8.16
CA LEU A 660 -16.29 19.51 7.28
C LEU A 660 -15.13 20.50 7.35
N VAL A 661 -14.54 20.70 8.54
CA VAL A 661 -13.35 21.56 8.71
C VAL A 661 -12.14 20.94 8.03
N LEU A 662 -11.86 19.66 8.28
CA LEU A 662 -10.76 18.95 7.62
C LEU A 662 -10.91 18.98 6.10
N ARG A 663 -12.12 18.71 5.59
CA ARG A 663 -12.40 18.76 4.16
C ARG A 663 -12.13 20.14 3.56
N ARG A 664 -12.52 21.21 4.25
CA ARG A 664 -12.27 22.59 3.79
C ARG A 664 -10.77 22.88 3.68
N VAL A 665 -9.97 22.47 4.66
CA VAL A 665 -8.50 22.65 4.63
C VAL A 665 -7.86 21.88 3.47
N VAL A 666 -8.29 20.63 3.24
CA VAL A 666 -7.79 19.81 2.12
C VAL A 666 -8.19 20.42 0.77
N GLN A 667 -9.42 20.90 0.62
CA GLN A 667 -9.87 21.58 -0.59
C GLN A 667 -9.14 22.92 -0.80
N ASP A 668 -8.86 23.66 0.28
CA ASP A 668 -8.15 24.93 0.17
C ASP A 668 -6.70 24.75 -0.31
N SER A 669 -6.07 23.63 0.08
CA SER A 669 -4.69 23.29 -0.33
C SER A 669 -4.60 22.66 -1.73
N ASN A 670 -5.69 22.06 -2.22
CA ASN A 670 -5.73 21.31 -3.49
C ASN A 670 -6.72 21.93 -4.49
N LYS A 671 -6.85 23.27 -4.52
CA LYS A 671 -7.69 23.94 -5.52
C LYS A 671 -7.12 23.69 -6.90
N VAL A 672 -8.00 23.48 -7.86
CA VAL A 672 -7.69 23.42 -9.29
C VAL A 672 -7.96 24.76 -9.96
N PHE A 673 -8.94 25.51 -9.44
CA PHE A 673 -9.25 26.85 -9.88
C PHE A 673 -9.36 27.80 -8.70
N GLU A 674 -8.75 28.97 -8.88
CA GLU A 674 -8.94 30.16 -8.06
C GLU A 674 -9.91 31.13 -8.72
N VAL A 675 -10.61 31.89 -7.89
CA VAL A 675 -11.61 32.88 -8.31
C VAL A 675 -10.95 34.26 -8.26
N GLU A 676 -10.63 34.85 -9.41
CA GLU A 676 -10.16 36.24 -9.50
C GLU A 676 -11.31 37.17 -9.87
N THR A 677 -11.52 38.22 -9.08
CA THR A 677 -12.65 39.13 -9.29
C THR A 677 -12.33 40.15 -10.38
N LEU A 678 -13.12 40.16 -11.46
CA LEU A 678 -13.04 41.15 -12.55
C LEU A 678 -13.84 42.43 -12.22
N SER A 679 -14.93 42.33 -11.45
CA SER A 679 -15.71 43.48 -10.98
C SER A 679 -16.63 43.06 -9.83
N ALA A 680 -16.54 43.74 -8.68
CA ALA A 680 -17.29 43.37 -7.48
C ALA A 680 -18.62 44.14 -7.29
N ASP A 681 -18.62 45.45 -7.58
CA ASP A 681 -19.62 46.39 -7.08
C ASP A 681 -20.29 47.25 -8.17
N LYS A 682 -19.78 47.23 -9.40
CA LYS A 682 -20.30 48.05 -10.51
C LYS A 682 -21.65 47.60 -11.04
N PHE A 683 -22.01 46.32 -10.88
CA PHE A 683 -23.21 45.75 -11.47
C PHE A 683 -24.29 45.52 -10.42
N LEU A 684 -25.35 46.32 -10.45
CA LEU A 684 -26.44 46.30 -9.46
C LEU A 684 -27.76 45.84 -10.08
N MET A 685 -28.46 44.94 -9.39
CA MET A 685 -29.82 44.49 -9.70
C MET A 685 -30.83 45.00 -8.67
N SER A 686 -32.05 45.32 -9.12
CA SER A 686 -33.17 45.62 -8.23
C SER A 686 -33.72 44.34 -7.61
N ALA A 687 -33.96 44.33 -6.29
CA ALA A 687 -34.45 43.16 -5.57
C ALA A 687 -35.95 42.82 -5.79
N SER A 688 -36.72 43.67 -6.49
CA SER A 688 -38.17 43.45 -6.69
C SER A 688 -38.49 42.96 -8.11
N THR A 689 -38.58 41.65 -8.30
CA THR A 689 -39.24 41.02 -9.45
C THR A 689 -40.76 41.11 -9.28
N GLY A 690 -41.36 42.22 -9.71
CA GLY A 690 -42.82 42.32 -9.81
C GLY A 690 -43.38 43.71 -9.56
N SER A 691 -43.52 44.48 -10.65
CA SER A 691 -44.49 45.57 -10.90
C SER A 691 -43.82 46.71 -11.65
N GLN A 692 -44.43 47.10 -12.78
CA GLN A 692 -44.08 48.29 -13.53
C GLN A 692 -44.35 49.53 -12.65
N GLN A 693 -43.30 50.10 -12.07
CA GLN A 693 -43.33 51.50 -11.66
C GLN A 693 -42.01 52.16 -12.07
N GLN A 694 -42.10 52.93 -13.15
CA GLN A 694 -41.09 53.88 -13.58
C GLN A 694 -40.94 54.97 -12.51
N SER A 695 -39.75 55.16 -11.94
CA SER A 695 -39.42 56.38 -11.21
C SER A 695 -37.91 56.60 -11.05
N TRP A 696 -37.37 57.52 -11.86
CA TRP A 696 -36.38 58.55 -11.52
C TRP A 696 -35.03 58.21 -10.87
N ASN A 697 -34.38 57.06 -11.16
CA ASN A 697 -32.91 56.91 -11.07
C ASN A 697 -32.43 55.73 -11.93
N GLN A 698 -32.50 55.88 -13.25
CA GLN A 698 -32.14 54.83 -14.22
C GLN A 698 -30.61 54.66 -14.38
N GLU A 699 -29.80 55.52 -13.76
CA GLU A 699 -28.34 55.50 -13.89
C GLU A 699 -27.62 54.54 -12.92
N VAL A 700 -28.28 54.09 -11.85
CA VAL A 700 -27.63 53.29 -10.79
C VAL A 700 -27.76 51.78 -11.04
N TYR A 701 -28.85 51.32 -11.68
CA TYR A 701 -29.08 49.89 -11.92
C TYR A 701 -28.62 49.48 -13.31
N THR A 702 -27.64 48.59 -13.39
CA THR A 702 -27.13 48.03 -14.65
C THR A 702 -27.94 46.84 -15.14
N GLY A 703 -28.74 46.24 -14.24
CA GLY A 703 -29.50 45.02 -14.49
C GLY A 703 -28.63 43.77 -14.57
N LYS A 704 -29.23 42.66 -15.01
CA LYS A 704 -28.58 41.33 -15.08
C LYS A 704 -27.38 41.34 -16.04
N VAL A 705 -26.22 40.87 -15.57
CA VAL A 705 -25.06 40.61 -16.42
C VAL A 705 -25.32 39.33 -17.21
N ALA A 706 -25.13 39.37 -18.53
CA ALA A 706 -25.52 38.30 -19.45
C ALA A 706 -24.32 37.61 -20.11
N CYS A 707 -23.28 38.36 -20.46
CA CYS A 707 -22.16 37.84 -21.24
C CYS A 707 -20.88 38.63 -20.95
N SER A 708 -19.73 38.02 -21.24
CA SER A 708 -18.45 38.71 -21.31
C SER A 708 -17.58 38.14 -22.41
N VAL A 709 -16.57 38.89 -22.84
CA VAL A 709 -15.55 38.42 -23.78
C VAL A 709 -14.23 39.13 -23.46
N PRO A 710 -13.14 38.39 -23.17
CA PRO A 710 -11.80 38.95 -23.13
C PRO A 710 -11.28 39.14 -24.56
N PHE A 711 -10.42 40.14 -24.74
CA PHE A 711 -9.74 40.38 -26.01
C PHE A 711 -8.48 41.20 -25.80
N THR A 712 -7.55 41.08 -26.73
CA THR A 712 -6.37 41.95 -26.78
C THR A 712 -6.63 43.13 -27.72
N SER A 713 -6.44 44.34 -27.22
CA SER A 713 -6.42 45.54 -28.07
C SER A 713 -5.21 45.48 -29.03
N THR A 714 -5.26 46.22 -30.14
CA THR A 714 -4.14 46.34 -31.10
C THR A 714 -2.85 46.84 -30.44
N ASP A 715 -2.94 47.54 -29.31
CA ASP A 715 -1.82 48.00 -28.50
C ASP A 715 -1.24 46.92 -27.55
N GLY A 716 -1.77 45.70 -27.57
CA GLY A 716 -1.35 44.61 -26.67
C GLY A 716 -1.96 44.66 -25.26
N ARG A 717 -2.91 45.56 -24.99
CA ARG A 717 -3.61 45.62 -23.69
C ARG A 717 -4.67 44.51 -23.58
N ALA A 718 -4.61 43.71 -22.51
CA ALA A 718 -5.63 42.72 -22.17
C ALA A 718 -6.88 43.41 -21.58
N LEU A 719 -7.99 43.36 -22.31
CA LEU A 719 -9.24 44.00 -21.94
C LEU A 719 -10.36 42.95 -21.82
N VAL A 720 -11.39 43.30 -21.06
CA VAL A 720 -12.61 42.51 -20.95
C VAL A 720 -13.82 43.37 -21.26
N ALA A 721 -14.69 42.89 -22.15
CA ALA A 721 -16.00 43.49 -22.40
C ALA A 721 -17.09 42.69 -21.66
N ILE A 722 -17.93 43.38 -20.90
CA ILE A 722 -19.02 42.80 -20.10
C ILE A 722 -20.35 43.40 -20.58
N GLY A 723 -21.26 42.54 -21.04
CA GLY A 723 -22.61 42.93 -21.47
C GLY A 723 -23.64 42.72 -20.36
N CYS A 724 -24.40 43.76 -20.05
CA CYS A 724 -25.51 43.72 -19.11
C CYS A 724 -26.81 44.27 -19.73
N ALA A 725 -27.93 44.14 -19.01
CA ALA A 725 -29.22 44.63 -19.49
C ALA A 725 -29.21 46.12 -19.92
N GLU A 726 -28.36 46.93 -19.30
CA GLU A 726 -28.21 48.37 -19.58
C GLU A 726 -26.81 48.72 -20.15
N GLY A 727 -26.34 47.96 -21.13
CA GLY A 727 -25.22 48.35 -21.99
C GLY A 727 -24.02 47.39 -22.00
N VAL A 728 -22.94 47.84 -22.64
CA VAL A 728 -21.65 47.12 -22.67
C VAL A 728 -20.60 47.96 -21.96
N TRP A 729 -19.89 47.31 -21.04
CA TRP A 729 -18.81 47.87 -20.23
C TRP A 729 -17.48 47.26 -20.67
N ILE A 730 -16.42 48.06 -20.71
CA ILE A 730 -15.08 47.60 -21.07
C ILE A 730 -14.09 48.10 -20.01
N GLY A 731 -13.19 47.23 -19.58
CA GLY A 731 -12.10 47.55 -18.65
C GLY A 731 -10.86 46.70 -18.90
N SER A 732 -9.78 47.01 -18.20
CA SER A 732 -8.58 46.18 -18.08
C SER A 732 -8.88 44.90 -17.32
N ARG A 733 -8.34 43.77 -17.78
CA ARG A 733 -8.55 42.45 -17.14
C ARG A 733 -8.03 42.42 -15.70
N HIS A 734 -6.88 43.05 -15.44
CA HIS A 734 -6.20 43.03 -14.14
C HIS A 734 -6.50 44.26 -13.24
N ASP A 735 -7.46 45.10 -13.63
CA ASP A 735 -7.89 46.23 -12.80
C ASP A 735 -9.42 46.30 -12.74
N PRO A 736 -10.05 45.76 -11.67
CA PRO A 736 -11.50 45.74 -11.52
C PRO A 736 -12.15 47.13 -11.49
N LYS A 737 -11.40 48.17 -11.13
CA LYS A 737 -11.92 49.54 -11.05
C LYS A 737 -11.96 50.24 -12.41
N SER A 738 -11.26 49.71 -13.41
CA SER A 738 -11.14 50.29 -14.75
C SER A 738 -12.39 50.13 -15.63
N VAL A 739 -13.31 49.24 -15.24
CA VAL A 739 -14.51 48.89 -16.03
C VAL A 739 -15.45 50.09 -16.16
N ARG A 740 -15.67 50.55 -17.40
CA ARG A 740 -16.51 51.71 -17.72
C ARG A 740 -17.50 51.41 -18.86
N ARG A 741 -18.66 52.08 -18.87
CA ARG A 741 -19.69 51.89 -19.90
C ARG A 741 -19.24 52.51 -21.22
N VAL A 742 -19.17 51.71 -22.28
CA VAL A 742 -18.78 52.14 -23.63
C VAL A 742 -19.98 52.21 -24.58
N LEU A 743 -20.94 51.27 -24.46
CA LEU A 743 -22.15 51.26 -25.30
C LEU A 743 -23.42 51.35 -24.45
N HIS A 744 -24.35 52.19 -24.88
CA HIS A 744 -25.65 52.41 -24.25
C HIS A 744 -26.74 51.66 -25.02
N LEU A 745 -26.72 50.33 -24.92
CA LEU A 745 -27.70 49.44 -25.56
C LEU A 745 -28.58 48.79 -24.50
N LYS A 746 -29.87 48.62 -24.81
CA LYS A 746 -30.81 47.93 -23.93
C LYS A 746 -30.87 46.44 -24.25
N LEU A 747 -31.03 45.62 -23.21
CA LEU A 747 -31.19 44.17 -23.29
C LEU A 747 -30.05 43.48 -24.07
N VAL A 748 -28.79 43.75 -23.69
CA VAL A 748 -27.64 43.04 -24.25
C VAL A 748 -27.64 41.60 -23.74
N THR A 749 -27.55 40.63 -24.66
CA THR A 749 -27.57 39.20 -24.33
C THR A 749 -26.29 38.47 -24.69
N GLN A 750 -25.62 38.84 -25.79
CA GLN A 750 -24.37 38.23 -26.25
C GLN A 750 -23.43 39.26 -26.86
N VAL A 751 -22.14 39.08 -26.62
CA VAL A 751 -21.04 39.83 -27.24
C VAL A 751 -20.01 38.86 -27.79
N ALA A 752 -19.35 39.21 -28.90
CA ALA A 752 -18.24 38.43 -29.46
C ALA A 752 -17.30 39.35 -30.23
N ILE A 753 -16.06 38.90 -30.43
CA ILE A 753 -15.02 39.69 -31.09
C ILE A 753 -14.43 38.88 -32.25
N LEU A 754 -14.31 39.54 -33.40
CA LEU A 754 -13.57 39.03 -34.56
C LEU A 754 -12.24 39.78 -34.60
N GLU A 755 -11.23 39.30 -33.87
CA GLU A 755 -9.95 40.00 -33.71
C GLU A 755 -9.23 40.19 -35.05
N GLU A 756 -9.19 39.15 -35.89
CA GLU A 756 -8.63 39.17 -37.26
C GLU A 756 -9.21 40.31 -38.13
N PHE A 757 -10.45 40.71 -37.87
CA PHE A 757 -11.18 41.72 -38.66
C PHE A 757 -11.38 43.04 -37.89
N GLY A 758 -10.97 43.14 -36.63
CA GLY A 758 -11.21 44.31 -35.78
C GLY A 758 -12.70 44.63 -35.54
N ILE A 759 -13.56 43.60 -35.51
CA ILE A 759 -15.02 43.77 -35.35
C ILE A 759 -15.49 43.32 -33.97
N PHE A 760 -16.30 44.16 -33.31
CA PHE A 760 -17.04 43.86 -32.09
C PHE A 760 -18.53 43.63 -32.40
N LEU A 761 -19.02 42.42 -32.13
CA LEU A 761 -20.41 42.01 -32.35
C LEU A 761 -21.22 42.10 -31.07
N VAL A 762 -22.42 42.67 -31.14
CA VAL A 762 -23.34 42.80 -30.01
C VAL A 762 -24.74 42.37 -30.41
N LEU A 763 -25.31 41.43 -29.68
CA LEU A 763 -26.73 41.09 -29.72
C LEU A 763 -27.46 41.86 -28.61
N ALA A 764 -28.27 42.84 -28.99
CA ALA A 764 -29.06 43.67 -28.10
C ALA A 764 -30.49 43.82 -28.62
N ASP A 765 -31.50 43.67 -27.76
CA ASP A 765 -32.92 43.76 -28.14
C ASP A 765 -33.26 42.93 -29.41
N LYS A 766 -32.80 41.67 -29.41
CA LYS A 766 -32.95 40.70 -30.52
C LYS A 766 -32.41 41.19 -31.88
N SER A 767 -31.50 42.17 -31.85
CA SER A 767 -30.82 42.75 -33.01
C SER A 767 -29.31 42.58 -32.91
N LEU A 768 -28.68 42.13 -33.99
CA LEU A 768 -27.24 41.90 -34.08
C LEU A 768 -26.57 43.10 -34.74
N PHE A 769 -25.65 43.72 -34.03
CA PHE A 769 -24.88 44.89 -34.44
C PHE A 769 -23.40 44.56 -34.55
N ALA A 770 -22.72 45.17 -35.51
CA ALA A 770 -21.28 45.13 -35.68
C ALA A 770 -20.69 46.54 -35.51
N TYR A 771 -19.63 46.65 -34.71
CA TYR A 771 -18.87 47.87 -34.43
C TYR A 771 -17.41 47.64 -34.79
N HIS A 772 -16.69 48.68 -35.19
CA HIS A 772 -15.23 48.63 -35.19
C HIS A 772 -14.71 48.68 -33.76
N ILE A 773 -13.75 47.81 -33.42
CA ILE A 773 -13.15 47.76 -32.09
C ILE A 773 -12.45 49.08 -31.72
N GLU A 774 -11.78 49.71 -32.68
CA GLU A 774 -11.10 51.01 -32.52
C GLU A 774 -12.06 52.15 -32.17
N ALA A 775 -13.32 52.07 -32.62
CA ALA A 775 -14.33 53.06 -32.28
C ALA A 775 -14.79 52.93 -30.81
N LEU A 776 -14.61 51.76 -30.19
CA LEU A 776 -14.99 51.48 -28.81
C LEU A 776 -13.82 51.70 -27.83
N VAL A 777 -12.61 51.35 -28.25
CA VAL A 777 -11.38 51.52 -27.47
C VAL A 777 -10.33 52.21 -28.34
N PRO A 778 -10.26 53.56 -28.31
CA PRO A 778 -9.24 54.30 -29.04
C PRO A 778 -7.83 53.98 -28.51
N THR A 779 -6.93 53.68 -29.44
CA THR A 779 -5.51 53.43 -29.20
C THR A 779 -4.67 54.67 -29.51
N SER A 780 -3.48 54.81 -28.92
CA SER A 780 -2.61 55.99 -29.10
C SER A 780 -2.20 56.21 -30.56
N ILE A 781 -2.16 55.13 -31.35
CA ILE A 781 -1.89 55.13 -32.80
C ILE A 781 -3.06 55.77 -33.59
N SER A 782 -4.30 55.65 -33.12
CA SER A 782 -5.50 56.19 -33.79
C SER A 782 -5.64 57.71 -33.71
N LEU A 783 -4.86 58.40 -32.86
CA LEU A 783 -4.87 59.86 -32.73
C LEU A 783 -4.36 60.56 -34.01
N HIS A 784 -3.69 59.84 -34.92
CA HIS A 784 -3.12 60.37 -36.16
C HIS A 784 -3.85 59.93 -37.44
N THR A 785 -4.94 59.16 -37.35
CA THR A 785 -5.72 58.63 -38.49
C THR A 785 -7.19 59.11 -38.39
N PRO A 786 -7.91 59.41 -39.49
CA PRO A 786 -9.32 59.80 -39.39
C PRO A 786 -10.13 58.72 -38.66
N PRO A 787 -11.06 59.08 -37.76
CA PRO A 787 -11.77 58.13 -36.93
C PRO A 787 -12.56 57.15 -37.81
N ALA A 788 -12.36 55.84 -37.59
CA ALA A 788 -13.24 54.81 -38.13
C ALA A 788 -14.70 55.18 -37.81
N SER A 789 -15.61 54.94 -38.76
CA SER A 789 -17.01 55.32 -38.61
C SER A 789 -17.59 54.74 -37.31
N GLN A 790 -18.07 55.62 -36.42
CA GLN A 790 -18.74 55.23 -35.18
C GLN A 790 -20.14 54.66 -35.42
N VAL A 791 -20.62 54.63 -36.67
CA VAL A 791 -21.97 54.17 -37.00
C VAL A 791 -22.00 52.64 -37.01
N PRO A 792 -22.76 51.99 -36.11
CA PRO A 792 -22.88 50.54 -36.11
C PRO A 792 -23.58 50.03 -37.35
N GLN A 793 -23.14 48.88 -37.83
CA GLN A 793 -23.84 48.17 -38.89
C GLN A 793 -24.78 47.12 -38.30
N LYS A 794 -26.07 47.21 -38.61
CA LYS A 794 -27.06 46.20 -38.22
C LYS A 794 -27.06 45.04 -39.22
N LEU A 795 -26.87 43.81 -38.73
CA LEU A 795 -26.72 42.62 -39.59
C LEU A 795 -28.05 41.94 -39.93
N ASN A 796 -29.07 42.09 -39.08
CA ASN A 796 -30.39 41.51 -39.27
C ASN A 796 -31.48 42.56 -39.55
N GLN A 797 -32.42 42.23 -40.44
CA GLN A 797 -33.50 43.15 -40.81
C GLN A 797 -34.63 43.21 -39.75
N SER A 798 -35.01 42.08 -39.17
CA SER A 798 -36.08 41.94 -38.15
C SER A 798 -35.53 41.67 -36.74
N LYS A 799 -36.24 42.09 -35.68
CA LYS A 799 -35.85 41.90 -34.26
C LYS A 799 -36.20 40.49 -33.71
N ASP A 800 -35.63 39.46 -34.29
CA ASP A 800 -36.01 38.05 -34.06
C ASP A 800 -34.80 37.11 -33.81
N VAL A 801 -33.60 37.66 -33.60
CA VAL A 801 -32.39 36.87 -33.36
C VAL A 801 -32.39 36.38 -31.90
N HIS A 802 -32.28 35.07 -31.72
CA HIS A 802 -32.28 34.43 -30.40
C HIS A 802 -30.86 34.33 -29.82
N PHE A 803 -29.92 33.81 -30.62
CA PHE A 803 -28.50 33.75 -30.29
C PHE A 803 -27.66 33.79 -31.57
N PHE A 804 -26.36 34.06 -31.40
CA PHE A 804 -25.37 33.88 -32.46
C PHE A 804 -24.11 33.18 -31.95
N ARG A 805 -23.37 32.56 -32.87
CA ARG A 805 -22.10 31.90 -32.64
C ARG A 805 -21.10 32.31 -33.69
N VAL A 806 -19.85 32.38 -33.25
CA VAL A 806 -18.72 32.71 -34.09
C VAL A 806 -17.72 31.56 -33.98
N GLY A 807 -17.13 31.14 -35.08
CA GLY A 807 -16.09 30.12 -35.09
C GLY A 807 -15.48 29.97 -36.47
N SER A 808 -14.51 29.05 -36.57
CA SER A 808 -13.86 28.70 -37.83
C SER A 808 -14.39 27.36 -38.35
N LEU A 809 -14.66 27.29 -39.65
CA LEU A 809 -15.05 26.05 -40.34
C LEU A 809 -14.19 25.92 -41.60
N HIS A 810 -13.44 24.82 -41.76
CA HIS A 810 -12.47 24.68 -42.86
C HIS A 810 -11.54 25.89 -42.99
N ASN A 811 -11.08 26.44 -41.86
CA ASN A 811 -10.23 27.63 -41.77
C ASN A 811 -10.89 28.94 -42.29
N ARG A 812 -12.23 29.00 -42.34
CA ARG A 812 -12.99 30.23 -42.63
C ARG A 812 -13.73 30.71 -41.41
N THR A 813 -13.57 31.98 -41.08
CA THR A 813 -14.31 32.63 -39.98
C THR A 813 -15.77 32.84 -40.39
N LEU A 814 -16.71 32.28 -39.63
CA LEU A 814 -18.14 32.36 -39.88
C LEU A 814 -18.89 32.88 -38.66
N VAL A 815 -19.94 33.65 -38.90
CA VAL A 815 -20.90 34.13 -37.90
C VAL A 815 -22.26 33.53 -38.22
N ILE A 816 -22.74 32.63 -37.36
CA ILE A 816 -24.05 32.00 -37.51
C ILE A 816 -25.00 32.58 -36.49
N TYR A 817 -26.11 33.17 -36.94
CA TYR A 817 -27.18 33.58 -36.03
C TYR A 817 -28.46 32.78 -36.29
N MET A 818 -29.20 32.51 -35.22
CA MET A 818 -30.44 31.75 -35.25
C MET A 818 -31.65 32.66 -35.01
N LYS A 819 -32.71 32.42 -35.79
CA LYS A 819 -34.04 33.02 -35.65
C LYS A 819 -35.05 31.92 -35.36
N LYS A 820 -35.91 32.16 -34.37
CA LYS A 820 -36.98 31.22 -34.01
C LYS A 820 -38.29 31.61 -34.71
N LYS A 821 -38.90 30.65 -35.41
CA LYS A 821 -40.23 30.81 -36.04
C LYS A 821 -41.13 29.66 -35.60
N GLY A 822 -41.86 29.83 -34.50
CA GLY A 822 -42.62 28.74 -33.88
C GLY A 822 -41.68 27.74 -33.20
N SER A 823 -41.79 26.45 -33.53
CA SER A 823 -40.85 25.38 -33.15
C SER A 823 -39.58 25.35 -34.01
N ASP A 824 -39.59 26.05 -35.14
CA ASP A 824 -38.57 25.91 -36.15
C ASP A 824 -37.39 26.86 -35.92
N SER A 825 -36.19 26.37 -36.21
CA SER A 825 -34.94 27.11 -36.08
C SER A 825 -34.38 27.45 -37.46
N ILE A 826 -34.31 28.75 -37.79
CA ILE A 826 -33.77 29.25 -39.05
C ILE A 826 -32.39 29.83 -38.79
N PHE A 827 -31.39 29.34 -39.51
CA PHE A 827 -30.00 29.76 -39.37
C PHE A 827 -29.55 30.55 -40.58
N ARG A 828 -28.87 31.68 -40.33
CA ARG A 828 -28.14 32.43 -41.33
C ARG A 828 -26.66 32.41 -41.03
N VAL A 829 -25.87 31.96 -41.99
CA VAL A 829 -24.40 31.92 -41.95
C VAL A 829 -23.85 33.12 -42.71
N LEU A 830 -23.10 33.95 -42.01
CA LEU A 830 -22.43 35.13 -42.55
C LEU A 830 -20.92 34.91 -42.54
N GLU A 831 -20.23 35.48 -43.50
CA GLU A 831 -18.77 35.49 -43.58
C GLU A 831 -18.28 36.95 -43.65
N PRO A 832 -17.31 37.36 -42.81
CA PRO A 832 -16.75 38.71 -42.85
C PRO A 832 -15.93 38.93 -44.12
N VAL A 833 -15.97 40.15 -44.67
CA VAL A 833 -15.27 40.51 -45.93
C VAL A 833 -14.16 41.52 -45.61
N GLY A 834 -12.94 41.03 -45.39
CA GLY A 834 -11.79 41.83 -44.89
C GLY A 834 -11.46 43.09 -45.70
N GLU A 835 -11.55 43.03 -47.03
CA GLU A 835 -11.28 44.18 -47.92
C GLU A 835 -12.27 45.35 -47.72
N LYS A 836 -13.53 45.05 -47.39
CA LYS A 836 -14.58 46.07 -47.19
C LYS A 836 -14.63 46.60 -45.76
N ILE A 837 -14.05 45.86 -44.81
CA ILE A 837 -13.97 46.23 -43.40
C ILE A 837 -12.81 47.21 -43.18
N SER A 838 -11.69 47.04 -43.89
CA SER A 838 -10.53 47.94 -43.84
C SER A 838 -10.72 49.25 -44.60
N GLN A 839 -11.58 49.26 -45.64
CA GLN A 839 -11.96 50.49 -46.33
C GLN A 839 -13.00 51.27 -45.52
N GLY A 840 -12.53 52.18 -44.66
CA GLY A 840 -13.41 53.14 -43.99
C GLY A 840 -14.35 53.81 -44.99
N VAL A 841 -15.65 53.80 -44.70
CA VAL A 841 -16.71 54.29 -45.60
C VAL A 841 -16.38 55.71 -46.11
N ARG A 842 -15.95 55.84 -47.36
CA ARG A 842 -16.01 57.13 -48.07
C ARG A 842 -17.49 57.46 -48.27
N ALA A 843 -17.96 58.56 -47.71
CA ALA A 843 -19.30 59.06 -47.95
C ALA A 843 -19.53 59.21 -49.47
N PRO A 844 -20.65 58.72 -50.04
CA PRO A 844 -20.93 58.94 -51.44
C PRO A 844 -21.31 60.40 -51.64
N ILE A 845 -20.43 61.18 -52.27
CA ILE A 845 -20.84 62.41 -52.95
C ILE A 845 -21.53 61.97 -54.23
N ASP A 846 -22.86 61.81 -54.18
CA ASP A 846 -23.64 61.75 -55.40
C ASP A 846 -25.00 62.43 -55.22
N LEU A 847 -25.16 63.58 -55.87
CA LEU A 847 -26.21 64.56 -55.63
C LEU A 847 -27.58 64.15 -56.22
N PHE A 848 -27.72 62.93 -56.78
CA PHE A 848 -28.86 62.56 -57.62
C PHE A 848 -29.66 61.30 -57.23
N SER A 849 -29.50 60.74 -56.02
CA SER A 849 -30.24 59.54 -55.59
C SER A 849 -31.32 59.76 -54.52
N ARG A 850 -32.15 60.81 -54.65
CA ARG A 850 -33.26 61.12 -53.69
C ARG A 850 -34.58 60.36 -53.91
N LEU A 851 -34.66 59.34 -54.76
CA LEU A 851 -35.89 58.54 -54.94
C LEU A 851 -35.61 57.04 -55.10
N ARG A 852 -35.06 56.40 -54.05
CA ARG A 852 -35.26 54.96 -53.80
C ARG A 852 -34.89 54.60 -52.36
N VAL A 853 -35.89 54.40 -51.50
CA VAL A 853 -35.70 53.76 -50.19
C VAL A 853 -35.41 52.28 -50.44
N ARG A 854 -34.12 51.94 -50.61
CA ARG A 854 -33.62 50.57 -50.45
C ARG A 854 -32.73 50.54 -49.22
N SER A 855 -33.14 49.72 -48.25
CA SER A 855 -32.37 49.34 -47.07
C SER A 855 -30.92 49.03 -47.45
N ALA A 856 -29.99 49.73 -46.80
CA ALA A 856 -28.56 49.48 -46.92
C ALA A 856 -28.27 48.01 -46.59
N LYS A 857 -27.82 47.23 -47.58
CA LYS A 857 -27.27 45.90 -47.34
C LYS A 857 -25.93 46.09 -46.61
N SER A 858 -25.66 45.27 -45.59
CA SER A 858 -24.37 45.24 -44.91
C SER A 858 -23.27 44.89 -45.90
N ASP A 859 -22.28 45.77 -46.06
CA ASP A 859 -21.10 45.53 -46.91
C ASP A 859 -19.99 44.76 -46.19
N TRP A 860 -20.00 44.69 -44.85
CA TRP A 860 -18.95 44.00 -44.07
C TRP A 860 -19.12 42.48 -44.02
N PHE A 861 -20.34 41.98 -44.25
CA PHE A 861 -20.65 40.56 -44.18
C PHE A 861 -21.33 40.09 -45.46
N ARG A 862 -20.82 39.00 -46.04
CA ARG A 862 -21.49 38.28 -47.12
C ARG A 862 -22.32 37.13 -46.56
N ILE A 863 -23.49 36.88 -47.13
CA ILE A 863 -24.28 35.69 -46.80
C ILE A 863 -23.56 34.50 -47.41
N TYR A 864 -23.11 33.57 -46.56
CA TYR A 864 -22.48 32.33 -47.00
C TYR A 864 -23.56 31.32 -47.37
N ARG A 865 -24.44 30.96 -46.42
CA ARG A 865 -25.55 30.01 -46.58
C ARG A 865 -26.67 30.27 -45.56
N ASP A 866 -27.88 29.85 -45.90
CA ASP A 866 -29.03 29.80 -44.98
C ASP A 866 -29.50 28.33 -44.88
N PHE A 867 -29.89 27.86 -43.70
CA PHE A 867 -30.47 26.53 -43.50
C PHE A 867 -31.55 26.52 -42.41
N PHE A 868 -32.38 25.47 -42.40
CA PHE A 868 -33.55 25.35 -41.54
C PHE A 868 -33.56 23.98 -40.86
N LEU A 869 -33.94 23.96 -39.58
CA LEU A 869 -34.16 22.74 -38.81
C LEU A 869 -35.59 22.74 -38.21
N PRO A 870 -36.38 21.66 -38.39
CA PRO A 870 -37.77 21.58 -37.92
C PRO A 870 -37.87 21.22 -36.42
N PHE A 871 -36.86 21.59 -35.63
CA PHE A 871 -36.79 21.34 -34.19
C PHE A 871 -36.21 22.55 -33.47
N GLU A 872 -36.49 22.67 -32.18
CA GLU A 872 -35.93 23.71 -31.35
C GLU A 872 -34.44 23.43 -31.08
N THR A 873 -33.60 24.40 -31.45
CA THR A 873 -32.16 24.36 -31.20
C THR A 873 -31.80 25.22 -30.00
N PHE A 874 -31.02 24.66 -29.08
CA PHE A 874 -30.52 25.34 -27.89
C PHE A 874 -29.19 26.05 -28.14
N ASP A 875 -28.26 25.40 -28.85
CA ASP A 875 -26.92 25.91 -29.09
C ASP A 875 -26.28 25.28 -30.35
N LEU A 876 -25.16 25.83 -30.78
CA LEU A 876 -24.38 25.38 -31.94
C LEU A 876 -22.87 25.42 -31.61
N ILE A 877 -22.16 24.35 -31.92
CA ILE A 877 -20.71 24.20 -31.70
C ILE A 877 -20.01 24.01 -33.05
N PHE A 878 -18.97 24.79 -33.30
CA PHE A 878 -18.10 24.61 -34.46
C PHE A 878 -17.12 23.45 -34.21
N LEU A 879 -17.02 22.54 -35.17
CA LEU A 879 -15.98 21.52 -35.25
C LEU A 879 -15.07 21.85 -36.44
N LYS A 880 -13.92 21.19 -36.55
CA LYS A 880 -12.91 21.45 -37.59
C LYS A 880 -13.49 21.50 -39.02
N ALA A 881 -14.40 20.58 -39.35
CA ALA A 881 -15.00 20.43 -40.68
C ALA A 881 -16.55 20.39 -40.67
N ARG A 882 -17.18 20.31 -39.50
CA ARG A 882 -18.64 20.14 -39.36
C ARG A 882 -19.16 21.05 -38.24
N VAL A 883 -20.48 21.09 -38.08
CA VAL A 883 -21.13 21.81 -37.00
C VAL A 883 -21.94 20.84 -36.16
N ALA A 884 -21.80 20.88 -34.84
CA ALA A 884 -22.67 20.15 -33.93
C ALA A 884 -23.81 21.06 -33.47
N VAL A 885 -25.04 20.64 -33.78
CA VAL A 885 -26.27 21.32 -33.40
C VAL A 885 -26.83 20.65 -32.15
N LEU A 886 -27.12 21.42 -31.11
CA LEU A 886 -27.70 20.93 -29.86
C LEU A 886 -29.20 21.24 -29.89
N SER A 887 -30.03 20.21 -30.05
CA SER A 887 -31.48 20.37 -30.23
C SER A 887 -32.27 19.50 -29.25
N THR A 888 -33.61 19.57 -29.33
CA THR A 888 -34.50 18.64 -28.60
C THR A 888 -34.33 17.17 -29.00
N LYS A 889 -33.61 16.88 -30.09
CA LYS A 889 -33.28 15.52 -30.53
C LYS A 889 -31.92 15.02 -30.02
N GLY A 890 -31.18 15.83 -29.26
CA GLY A 890 -29.83 15.51 -28.80
C GLY A 890 -28.76 16.26 -29.60
N PHE A 891 -27.63 15.59 -29.88
CA PHE A 891 -26.53 16.16 -30.64
C PHE A 891 -26.64 15.74 -32.11
N GLU A 892 -26.74 16.71 -33.03
CA GLU A 892 -26.79 16.47 -34.47
C GLU A 892 -25.52 17.03 -35.12
N ILE A 893 -24.67 16.14 -35.65
CA ILE A 893 -23.46 16.54 -36.38
C ILE A 893 -23.82 16.74 -37.84
N MET A 894 -23.75 17.99 -38.31
CA MET A 894 -24.17 18.41 -39.63
C MET A 894 -23.00 18.97 -40.45
N ASP A 895 -22.93 18.59 -41.73
CA ASP A 895 -22.06 19.22 -42.71
C ASP A 895 -22.82 20.34 -43.44
N LEU A 896 -22.27 21.56 -43.41
CA LEU A 896 -22.90 22.76 -43.97
C LEU A 896 -22.82 22.82 -45.52
N ASN A 897 -22.05 21.94 -46.16
CA ASN A 897 -21.92 21.92 -47.62
C ASN A 897 -23.06 21.15 -48.30
N ASN A 898 -23.43 19.99 -47.74
CA ASN A 898 -24.45 19.07 -48.26
C ASN A 898 -25.70 18.94 -47.35
N PHE A 899 -25.67 19.44 -46.12
CA PHE A 899 -26.72 19.32 -45.10
C PHE A 899 -26.98 17.89 -44.61
N ASP A 900 -26.00 16.99 -44.78
CA ASP A 900 -26.06 15.66 -44.18
C ASP A 900 -25.87 15.77 -42.66
N SER A 901 -26.78 15.18 -41.89
CA SER A 901 -26.78 15.23 -40.43
C SER A 901 -26.87 13.84 -39.80
N VAL A 902 -26.06 13.59 -38.76
CA VAL A 902 -26.10 12.35 -37.96
C VAL A 902 -26.38 12.68 -36.50
N THR A 903 -27.35 11.99 -35.88
CA THR A 903 -27.63 12.11 -34.45
C THR A 903 -26.71 11.21 -33.63
N ILE A 904 -26.12 11.76 -32.57
CA ILE A 904 -25.21 11.06 -31.65
C ILE A 904 -25.74 11.21 -30.21
N PRO A 905 -25.86 10.13 -29.42
CA PRO A 905 -25.66 8.72 -29.78
C PRO A 905 -26.71 8.22 -30.80
N PRO A 906 -26.41 7.16 -31.59
CA PRO A 906 -27.37 6.59 -32.53
C PRO A 906 -28.61 6.04 -31.80
N ARG A 907 -29.79 6.16 -32.43
CA ARG A 907 -31.08 5.75 -31.83
C ARG A 907 -31.24 4.25 -31.68
N GLU A 908 -30.55 3.45 -32.50
CA GLU A 908 -30.53 1.99 -32.46
C GLU A 908 -29.49 1.46 -31.45
N ASN A 909 -29.33 2.15 -30.32
CA ASN A 909 -28.32 1.80 -29.31
C ASN A 909 -28.70 0.50 -28.58
N PRO A 910 -27.75 -0.44 -28.35
CA PRO A 910 -28.02 -1.69 -27.61
C PRO A 910 -28.44 -1.48 -26.14
N LEU A 911 -28.31 -0.27 -25.59
CA LEU A 911 -28.69 0.07 -24.21
C LEU A 911 -29.99 0.92 -24.16
N PRO A 912 -31.18 0.30 -24.06
CA PRO A 912 -32.45 1.03 -24.11
C PRO A 912 -32.69 2.00 -22.94
N GLN A 913 -32.03 1.80 -21.80
CA GLN A 913 -32.09 2.72 -20.65
C GLN A 913 -31.32 4.03 -20.93
N LEU A 914 -30.19 3.93 -21.62
CA LEU A 914 -29.37 5.09 -22.00
C LEU A 914 -30.09 5.93 -23.06
N ALA A 915 -30.67 5.29 -24.08
CA ALA A 915 -31.41 5.96 -25.14
C ALA A 915 -32.56 6.83 -24.58
N ARG A 916 -33.38 6.26 -23.67
CA ARG A 916 -34.46 6.99 -23.00
C ARG A 916 -33.98 8.21 -22.22
N ARG A 917 -32.82 8.12 -21.57
CA ARG A 917 -32.24 9.24 -20.82
C ARG A 917 -31.68 10.32 -21.74
N CYS A 918 -31.05 9.94 -22.84
CA CYS A 918 -30.58 10.88 -23.87
C CYS A 918 -31.74 11.61 -24.56
N GLU A 919 -32.91 10.97 -24.69
CA GLU A 919 -34.13 11.61 -25.23
C GLU A 919 -34.76 12.61 -24.25
N SER A 920 -34.74 12.32 -22.94
CA SER A 920 -35.27 13.24 -21.92
C SER A 920 -34.29 14.34 -21.52
N GLY A 921 -32.99 14.09 -21.65
CA GLY A 921 -31.93 14.99 -21.21
C GLY A 921 -31.73 16.15 -22.17
N ARG A 922 -31.39 17.33 -21.64
CA ARG A 922 -31.13 18.52 -22.47
C ARG A 922 -29.63 18.61 -22.81
N PRO A 923 -29.23 18.61 -24.09
CA PRO A 923 -27.81 18.71 -24.45
C PRO A 923 -27.24 20.09 -24.10
N LYS A 924 -26.03 20.12 -23.53
CA LYS A 924 -25.35 21.34 -23.06
C LYS A 924 -23.97 21.56 -23.67
N GLY A 925 -23.24 20.50 -23.97
CA GLY A 925 -21.89 20.60 -24.51
C GLY A 925 -21.37 19.27 -25.03
N MET A 926 -20.40 19.35 -25.93
CA MET A 926 -19.68 18.19 -26.46
C MET A 926 -18.20 18.53 -26.49
N PHE A 927 -17.38 17.70 -25.85
CA PHE A 927 -15.95 17.97 -25.64
C PHE A 927 -15.13 16.72 -25.95
N ARG A 928 -13.92 16.89 -26.49
CA ARG A 928 -13.03 15.77 -26.82
C ARG A 928 -12.28 15.33 -25.56
N SER A 929 -12.39 14.05 -25.18
CA SER A 929 -11.71 13.49 -24.00
C SER A 929 -10.40 12.79 -24.36
N ALA A 930 -10.38 12.03 -25.46
CA ALA A 930 -9.20 11.37 -26.03
C ALA A 930 -9.21 11.48 -27.56
N GLU A 931 -8.25 10.85 -28.25
CA GLU A 931 -8.15 10.96 -29.71
C GLU A 931 -9.44 10.55 -30.44
N ASP A 932 -10.04 9.44 -30.01
CA ASP A 932 -11.22 8.81 -30.59
C ASP A 932 -12.44 8.81 -29.64
N GLU A 933 -12.44 9.64 -28.58
CA GLU A 933 -13.49 9.67 -27.56
C GLU A 933 -13.99 11.11 -27.26
N PHE A 934 -15.31 11.27 -27.19
CA PHE A 934 -16.00 12.51 -26.84
C PHE A 934 -16.84 12.33 -25.57
N LEU A 935 -16.87 13.36 -24.74
CA LEU A 935 -17.82 13.50 -23.63
C LEU A 935 -19.00 14.35 -24.08
N LEU A 936 -20.18 13.73 -24.12
CA LEU A 936 -21.47 14.39 -24.32
C LEU A 936 -22.02 14.82 -22.97
N CYS A 937 -22.22 16.12 -22.77
CA CYS A 937 -22.76 16.68 -21.54
C CYS A 937 -24.22 17.06 -21.72
N TYR A 938 -25.09 16.39 -20.97
CA TYR A 938 -26.47 16.81 -20.74
C TYR A 938 -26.57 17.64 -19.46
N ASP A 939 -27.75 18.16 -19.17
CA ASP A 939 -28.07 18.93 -17.97
C ASP A 939 -27.86 18.12 -16.67
N GLU A 940 -28.14 16.82 -16.67
CA GLU A 940 -28.07 16.01 -15.45
C GLU A 940 -26.96 14.94 -15.44
N PHE A 941 -26.42 14.61 -16.62
CA PHE A 941 -25.45 13.54 -16.76
C PHE A 941 -24.53 13.70 -17.98
N GLY A 942 -23.46 12.90 -18.02
CA GLY A 942 -22.49 12.84 -19.11
C GLY A 942 -22.32 11.43 -19.66
N VAL A 943 -22.01 11.32 -20.95
CA VAL A 943 -21.80 10.04 -21.64
C VAL A 943 -20.54 10.11 -22.49
N TYR A 944 -19.64 9.15 -22.33
CA TYR A 944 -18.51 8.99 -23.23
C TYR A 944 -18.92 8.20 -24.46
N VAL A 945 -18.63 8.74 -25.63
CA VAL A 945 -18.90 8.12 -26.93
C VAL A 945 -17.65 8.09 -27.78
N ASP A 946 -17.52 7.09 -28.63
CA ASP A 946 -16.47 7.01 -29.62
C ASP A 946 -16.75 7.95 -30.82
N LYS A 947 -15.85 7.95 -31.81
CA LYS A 947 -16.04 8.70 -33.08
C LYS A 947 -17.26 8.29 -33.92
N ARG A 948 -17.82 7.10 -33.69
CA ARG A 948 -19.04 6.61 -34.36
C ARG A 948 -20.30 7.03 -33.60
N GLY A 949 -20.14 7.45 -32.34
CA GLY A 949 -21.21 7.88 -31.46
C GLY A 949 -21.67 6.79 -30.48
N ASP A 950 -20.97 5.66 -30.43
CA ASP A 950 -21.30 4.53 -29.57
C ASP A 950 -20.65 4.68 -28.18
N PRO A 951 -21.29 4.26 -27.08
CA PRO A 951 -20.72 4.36 -25.74
C PRO A 951 -19.37 3.64 -25.63
N SER A 952 -18.31 4.37 -25.25
CA SER A 952 -16.93 3.85 -25.24
C SER A 952 -16.53 3.14 -23.95
N ARG A 953 -17.23 3.39 -22.83
CA ARG A 953 -16.86 2.89 -21.49
C ARG A 953 -17.93 1.99 -20.88
N SER A 954 -17.48 0.95 -20.17
CA SER A 954 -18.32 -0.02 -19.45
C SER A 954 -19.09 0.59 -18.27
N ALA A 955 -18.53 1.62 -17.64
CA ALA A 955 -19.20 2.44 -16.62
C ALA A 955 -20.18 3.40 -17.31
N GLY A 956 -21.43 2.95 -17.43
CA GLY A 956 -22.51 3.74 -18.01
C GLY A 956 -22.75 5.03 -17.22
N ILE A 957 -22.74 6.16 -17.94
CA ILE A 957 -23.23 7.49 -17.50
C ILE A 957 -22.53 8.08 -16.26
N ILE A 958 -21.91 9.25 -16.40
CA ILE A 958 -21.49 10.05 -15.25
C ILE A 958 -22.68 10.89 -14.76
N GLU A 959 -23.09 10.73 -13.51
CA GLU A 959 -24.12 11.58 -12.93
C GLU A 959 -23.52 12.88 -12.38
N TRP A 960 -24.07 14.03 -12.80
CA TRP A 960 -23.71 15.31 -12.17
C TRP A 960 -24.28 15.39 -10.75
N GLU A 961 -23.58 16.10 -9.88
CA GLU A 961 -24.09 16.45 -8.55
C GLU A 961 -25.14 17.55 -8.66
N GLY A 962 -24.99 18.50 -9.58
CA GLY A 962 -25.95 19.58 -9.87
C GLY A 962 -26.83 19.35 -11.10
N THR A 963 -27.55 20.39 -11.50
CA THR A 963 -28.22 20.51 -12.81
C THR A 963 -27.50 21.57 -13.63
N ALA A 964 -26.71 21.15 -14.61
CA ALA A 964 -25.86 22.03 -15.39
C ALA A 964 -26.71 22.96 -16.30
N GLU A 965 -26.72 24.25 -16.00
CA GLU A 965 -27.30 25.26 -16.87
C GLU A 965 -26.43 25.52 -18.09
N ARG A 966 -25.11 25.58 -17.88
CA ARG A 966 -24.08 25.75 -18.91
C ARG A 966 -22.86 24.87 -18.59
N VAL A 967 -22.11 24.50 -19.61
CA VAL A 967 -20.87 23.72 -19.48
C VAL A 967 -19.75 24.39 -20.23
N ALA A 968 -18.60 24.54 -19.57
CA ALA A 968 -17.37 25.10 -20.14
C ALA A 968 -16.23 24.09 -20.01
N LEU A 969 -15.23 24.22 -20.88
CA LEU A 969 -14.02 23.40 -20.85
C LEU A 969 -12.81 24.30 -20.60
N HIS A 970 -12.01 23.95 -19.62
CA HIS A 970 -10.66 24.47 -19.41
C HIS A 970 -9.76 23.26 -19.18
N ALA A 971 -9.16 22.76 -20.27
CA ALA A 971 -8.55 21.43 -20.29
C ALA A 971 -7.39 21.32 -19.29
N PRO A 972 -7.33 20.25 -18.46
CA PRO A 972 -8.08 18.98 -18.57
C PRO A 972 -9.41 18.91 -17.78
N TYR A 973 -9.97 20.03 -17.35
CA TYR A 973 -11.15 20.09 -16.49
C TYR A 973 -12.41 20.58 -17.22
N ILE A 974 -13.54 19.99 -16.85
CA ILE A 974 -14.87 20.41 -17.29
C ILE A 974 -15.58 21.11 -16.12
N LEU A 975 -16.19 22.25 -16.42
CA LEU A 975 -16.87 23.10 -15.45
C LEU A 975 -18.37 23.09 -15.72
N LEU A 976 -19.13 22.54 -14.78
CA LEU A 976 -20.58 22.41 -14.83
C LEU A 976 -21.19 23.50 -13.93
N PHE A 977 -21.93 24.44 -14.52
CA PHE A 977 -22.52 25.55 -13.77
C PHE A 977 -23.95 25.22 -13.35
N ASP A 978 -24.15 25.04 -12.04
CA ASP A 978 -25.45 25.06 -11.36
C ASP A 978 -25.64 26.44 -10.73
N SER A 979 -26.89 26.88 -10.53
CA SER A 979 -27.17 28.18 -9.88
C SER A 979 -26.61 28.29 -8.45
N ARG A 980 -26.29 27.17 -7.80
CA ARG A 980 -25.81 27.10 -6.40
C ARG A 980 -24.31 26.81 -6.28
N PHE A 981 -23.69 26.19 -7.29
CA PHE A 981 -22.28 25.84 -7.27
C PHE A 981 -21.74 25.55 -8.67
N ILE A 982 -20.43 25.62 -8.81
CA ILE A 982 -19.68 25.15 -9.98
C ILE A 982 -19.08 23.79 -9.62
N GLU A 983 -19.44 22.77 -10.38
CA GLU A 983 -18.91 21.42 -10.25
C GLU A 983 -17.77 21.22 -11.26
N ILE A 984 -16.56 21.00 -10.75
CA ILE A 984 -15.35 20.86 -11.57
C ILE A 984 -14.92 19.39 -11.57
N ARG A 985 -14.86 18.81 -12.76
CA ARG A 985 -14.49 17.40 -12.97
C ARG A 985 -13.34 17.25 -13.94
N HIS A 986 -12.54 16.20 -13.79
CA HIS A 986 -11.52 15.87 -14.77
C HIS A 986 -12.13 15.17 -16.00
N ILE A 987 -11.86 15.67 -17.21
CA ILE A 987 -12.52 15.21 -18.44
C ILE A 987 -12.23 13.74 -18.79
N LYS A 988 -11.03 13.23 -18.47
CA LYS A 988 -10.68 11.83 -18.78
C LYS A 988 -11.20 10.83 -17.75
N THR A 989 -11.27 11.17 -16.46
CA THR A 989 -11.64 10.20 -15.41
C THR A 989 -13.08 10.37 -14.97
N GLY A 990 -13.68 11.54 -15.20
CA GLY A 990 -15.01 11.90 -14.68
C GLY A 990 -15.03 12.17 -13.17
N ARG A 991 -13.88 12.10 -12.48
CA ARG A 991 -13.77 12.32 -11.04
C ARG A 991 -14.04 13.79 -10.69
N LEU A 992 -14.71 13.99 -9.56
CA LEU A 992 -14.96 15.31 -8.97
C LEU A 992 -13.66 15.83 -8.34
N ALA A 993 -13.19 16.99 -8.80
CA ALA A 993 -11.96 17.61 -8.32
C ALA A 993 -12.24 18.71 -7.28
N GLN A 994 -13.16 19.61 -7.59
CA GLN A 994 -13.47 20.78 -6.77
C GLN A 994 -14.94 21.18 -6.93
N ILE A 995 -15.51 21.75 -5.87
CA ILE A 995 -16.83 22.41 -5.88
C ILE A 995 -16.65 23.86 -5.42
N ILE A 996 -17.11 24.81 -6.23
CA ILE A 996 -17.10 26.25 -5.89
C ILE A 996 -18.54 26.69 -5.63
N SER A 997 -18.89 26.91 -4.37
CA SER A 997 -20.23 27.31 -3.96
C SER A 997 -20.49 28.81 -4.21
N GLY A 998 -21.73 29.16 -4.56
CA GLY A 998 -22.13 30.56 -4.78
C GLY A 998 -23.64 30.72 -4.97
N ASN A 999 -24.13 31.95 -5.10
CA ASN A 999 -25.56 32.24 -5.26
C ASN A 999 -25.85 32.76 -6.68
N ASP A 1000 -26.86 32.20 -7.36
CA ASP A 1000 -27.21 32.52 -8.77
C ASP A 1000 -25.97 32.52 -9.69
N LEU A 1001 -25.15 31.47 -9.56
CA LEU A 1001 -23.95 31.26 -10.35
C LEU A 1001 -24.30 31.06 -11.83
N ARG A 1002 -23.73 31.89 -12.70
CA ARG A 1002 -23.98 31.84 -14.14
C ARG A 1002 -22.69 32.02 -14.91
N CYS A 1003 -22.42 31.11 -15.86
CA CYS A 1003 -21.30 31.27 -16.79
C CYS A 1003 -21.65 32.31 -17.85
N ILE A 1004 -20.82 33.34 -17.97
CA ILE A 1004 -20.99 34.47 -18.90
C ILE A 1004 -20.01 34.39 -20.08
N TRP A 1005 -18.92 33.64 -19.95
CA TRP A 1005 -17.99 33.28 -21.02
C TRP A 1005 -17.44 31.87 -20.79
N ASP A 1006 -17.50 31.02 -21.82
CA ASP A 1006 -17.18 29.58 -21.77
C ASP A 1006 -15.94 29.21 -22.61
N GLY A 1007 -15.11 30.21 -22.95
CA GLY A 1007 -13.86 30.00 -23.70
C GLY A 1007 -14.03 29.86 -25.21
N ARG A 1008 -15.26 29.82 -25.75
CA ARG A 1008 -15.49 29.65 -27.20
C ARG A 1008 -15.23 30.97 -27.97
N GLY A 1009 -14.43 30.90 -29.05
CA GLY A 1009 -14.06 32.05 -29.91
C GLY A 1009 -13.30 31.62 -31.19
N ILE A 1010 -12.80 32.57 -31.98
CA ILE A 1010 -12.10 32.31 -33.26
C ILE A 1010 -10.67 31.77 -33.05
N GLY A 1011 -10.02 32.12 -31.93
CA GLY A 1011 -8.65 31.70 -31.62
C GLY A 1011 -8.53 30.46 -30.71
N THR A 1012 -9.63 29.99 -30.11
CA THR A 1012 -9.62 28.86 -29.18
C THR A 1012 -10.15 27.59 -29.85
N ASN A 1013 -9.26 26.69 -30.26
CA ASN A 1013 -9.65 25.34 -30.70
C ASN A 1013 -10.12 24.51 -29.49
N VAL A 1014 -11.38 24.67 -29.08
CA VAL A 1014 -12.00 23.90 -27.97
C VAL A 1014 -12.00 22.38 -28.25
N ALA A 1015 -11.79 21.96 -29.51
CA ALA A 1015 -11.69 20.56 -29.93
C ALA A 1015 -10.27 19.95 -29.90
N ALA A 1016 -9.24 20.74 -29.60
CA ALA A 1016 -7.86 20.26 -29.53
C ALA A 1016 -7.36 20.23 -28.08
N THR A 1017 -7.59 19.12 -27.39
CA THR A 1017 -6.73 18.71 -26.27
C THR A 1017 -5.34 18.41 -26.82
N PRO A 1018 -4.23 18.85 -26.18
CA PRO A 1018 -2.91 18.33 -26.49
C PRO A 1018 -2.92 16.81 -26.30
N ILE A 1019 -2.51 16.09 -27.34
CA ILE A 1019 -2.68 14.63 -27.43
C ILE A 1019 -1.61 13.88 -26.62
N ASP A 1020 -0.45 14.49 -26.40
CA ASP A 1020 0.64 13.88 -25.66
C ASP A 1020 0.80 14.50 -24.27
N GLY A 1021 1.17 13.68 -23.29
CA GLY A 1021 1.47 14.06 -21.90
C GLY A 1021 2.58 15.10 -21.71
N HIS A 1022 2.99 15.80 -22.77
CA HIS A 1022 3.72 17.05 -22.70
C HIS A 1022 2.74 18.20 -22.46
N TYR A 1023 2.31 18.37 -21.21
CA TYR A 1023 1.91 19.70 -20.75
C TYR A 1023 3.20 20.54 -20.70
N SER A 1024 3.58 21.16 -21.83
CA SER A 1024 4.62 22.17 -21.82
C SER A 1024 4.22 23.28 -20.85
N GLU A 1025 5.18 23.79 -20.07
CA GLU A 1025 5.11 24.95 -19.18
C GLU A 1025 4.60 26.22 -19.89
N VAL A 1026 3.31 26.24 -20.24
CA VAL A 1026 2.64 27.40 -20.80
C VAL A 1026 1.60 27.78 -19.77
N GLU A 1027 1.78 28.95 -19.16
CA GLU A 1027 0.80 29.60 -18.30
C GLU A 1027 -0.57 29.52 -18.99
N GLN A 1028 -1.47 28.68 -18.48
CA GLN A 1028 -2.80 28.54 -19.05
C GLN A 1028 -3.59 29.79 -18.67
N GLU A 1029 -3.84 30.68 -19.63
CA GLU A 1029 -4.71 31.83 -19.41
C GLU A 1029 -6.11 31.37 -18.96
N ALA A 1030 -6.78 32.17 -18.12
CA ALA A 1030 -8.15 31.89 -17.71
C ALA A 1030 -9.08 31.93 -18.93
N GLN A 1031 -9.87 30.86 -19.11
CA GLN A 1031 -10.75 30.66 -20.27
C GLN A 1031 -12.25 30.72 -19.92
N VAL A 1032 -12.59 30.93 -18.64
CA VAL A 1032 -13.97 30.89 -18.17
C VAL A 1032 -14.26 32.07 -17.26
N HIS A 1033 -15.31 32.84 -17.59
CA HIS A 1033 -15.82 33.89 -16.72
C HIS A 1033 -17.22 33.54 -16.22
N ALA A 1034 -17.48 33.91 -14.98
CA ALA A 1034 -18.75 33.69 -14.33
C ALA A 1034 -19.19 34.92 -13.53
N VAL A 1035 -20.48 34.90 -13.16
CA VAL A 1035 -21.07 35.90 -12.28
C VAL A 1035 -21.82 35.20 -11.17
N MET A 1036 -21.75 35.76 -9.97
CA MET A 1036 -22.55 35.36 -8.82
C MET A 1036 -23.20 36.57 -8.15
N LEU A 1037 -24.31 36.35 -7.46
CA LEU A 1037 -24.91 37.35 -6.59
C LEU A 1037 -24.15 37.38 -5.26
N ASN A 1038 -23.76 38.59 -4.85
CA ASN A 1038 -23.20 38.84 -3.53
C ASN A 1038 -24.28 39.47 -2.63
N PRO A 1039 -24.90 38.70 -1.71
CA PRO A 1039 -25.92 39.21 -0.81
C PRO A 1039 -25.37 40.18 0.26
N GLU A 1040 -24.07 40.15 0.57
CA GLU A 1040 -23.45 41.00 1.59
C GLU A 1040 -23.13 42.43 1.08
N GLY A 1041 -23.11 42.63 -0.24
CA GLY A 1041 -22.81 43.92 -0.89
C GLY A 1041 -23.93 44.97 -0.83
N SER A 1042 -24.84 44.89 0.15
CA SER A 1042 -25.93 45.87 0.32
C SER A 1042 -25.37 47.23 0.76
N LEU A 1043 -25.03 48.09 -0.20
CA LEU A 1043 -24.78 49.51 0.03
C LEU A 1043 -26.06 50.17 0.61
N GLY A 1044 -26.05 50.39 1.93
CA GLY A 1044 -26.93 51.25 2.72
C GLY A 1044 -28.36 51.53 2.23
N ASN A 1045 -29.37 51.10 2.99
CA ASN A 1045 -30.79 51.49 2.88
C ASN A 1045 -31.48 51.34 1.50
N ARG A 1046 -30.86 50.73 0.49
CA ARG A 1046 -31.44 50.51 -0.84
C ARG A 1046 -31.45 49.03 -1.18
N LYS A 1047 -32.60 48.52 -1.63
CA LYS A 1047 -32.85 47.13 -2.05
C LYS A 1047 -32.14 46.77 -3.37
N ALA A 1048 -30.82 46.93 -3.42
CA ALA A 1048 -29.98 46.59 -4.57
C ALA A 1048 -29.10 45.37 -4.23
N VAL A 1049 -29.05 44.38 -5.12
CA VAL A 1049 -28.18 43.21 -4.98
C VAL A 1049 -27.01 43.35 -5.96
N ALA A 1050 -25.78 43.26 -5.44
CA ALA A 1050 -24.57 43.36 -6.25
C ALA A 1050 -24.28 42.03 -6.98
N GLN A 1051 -23.83 42.14 -8.23
CA GLN A 1051 -23.32 41.02 -9.01
C GLN A 1051 -21.80 41.11 -9.08
N THR A 1052 -21.13 40.07 -8.60
CA THR A 1052 -19.67 39.94 -8.69
C THR A 1052 -19.34 39.14 -9.94
N VAL A 1053 -18.62 39.77 -10.87
CA VAL A 1053 -18.10 39.15 -12.08
C VAL A 1053 -16.66 38.71 -11.80
N PHE A 1054 -16.33 37.48 -12.13
CA PHE A 1054 -15.03 36.87 -11.84
C PHE A 1054 -14.58 35.95 -12.97
N GLU A 1055 -13.28 35.69 -13.03
CA GLU A 1055 -12.67 34.68 -13.87
C GLU A 1055 -12.14 33.52 -13.04
N LEU A 1056 -12.11 32.34 -13.66
CA LEU A 1056 -11.58 31.12 -13.05
C LEU A 1056 -10.17 30.89 -13.58
N ILE A 1057 -9.20 31.09 -12.69
CA ILE A 1057 -7.78 30.96 -12.99
C ILE A 1057 -7.34 29.56 -12.60
N PRO A 1058 -6.73 28.80 -13.52
CA PRO A 1058 -6.14 27.52 -13.15
C PRO A 1058 -5.01 27.77 -12.16
N THR A 1059 -5.05 27.13 -11.00
CA THR A 1059 -3.93 27.10 -10.07
C THR A 1059 -2.85 26.17 -10.65
N VAL A 1060 -1.93 26.75 -11.41
CA VAL A 1060 -0.64 26.07 -11.71
C VAL A 1060 0.07 25.94 -10.36
N PRO A 1061 0.55 24.77 -9.87
CA PRO A 1061 0.97 23.55 -10.57
C PRO A 1061 0.49 22.24 -9.86
N LEU A 1062 0.99 21.08 -10.31
CA LEU A 1062 1.05 19.76 -9.63
C LEU A 1062 0.33 18.64 -10.37
N TYR A 1063 1.16 17.72 -10.86
CA TYR A 1063 0.97 16.29 -11.09
C TYR A 1063 -0.47 15.79 -11.27
N LEU A 1064 -0.67 15.17 -12.44
CA LEU A 1064 -1.74 14.21 -12.72
C LEU A 1064 -2.09 13.37 -11.48
N PRO A 1065 -3.38 13.14 -11.16
CA PRO A 1065 -3.77 12.13 -10.19
C PRO A 1065 -3.52 10.74 -10.81
N GLY A 1066 -2.28 10.30 -10.74
CA GLY A 1066 -1.81 8.98 -11.13
C GLY A 1066 -0.56 8.67 -10.31
N SER A 1067 -0.71 7.76 -9.34
CA SER A 1067 0.36 7.11 -8.56
C SER A 1067 1.47 8.05 -8.04
N LEU A 1068 1.30 8.55 -6.81
CA LEU A 1068 2.44 8.98 -6.01
C LEU A 1068 3.15 7.73 -5.49
N SER A 1069 4.00 7.11 -6.31
CA SER A 1069 5.17 6.45 -5.75
C SER A 1069 6.03 7.57 -5.14
N ALA A 1070 6.29 7.48 -3.83
CA ALA A 1070 7.05 8.45 -3.05
C ALA A 1070 8.34 8.92 -3.78
N PRO A 1071 8.77 10.18 -3.61
CA PRO A 1071 10.13 10.55 -3.93
C PRO A 1071 11.03 9.78 -2.96
N THR A 1072 11.75 8.79 -3.48
CA THR A 1072 12.88 8.18 -2.80
C THR A 1072 13.81 9.27 -2.30
N SER A 1073 14.16 9.17 -1.02
CA SER A 1073 15.23 9.87 -0.33
C SER A 1073 16.51 9.94 -1.17
N ALA A 1074 16.76 11.10 -1.78
CA ALA A 1074 18.07 11.47 -2.31
C ALA A 1074 18.32 12.97 -2.04
N GLU A 1075 19.12 13.21 -1.01
CA GLU A 1075 19.98 14.36 -0.73
C GLU A 1075 19.44 15.77 -1.07
N TYR A 1076 18.78 16.40 -0.10
CA TYR A 1076 18.60 17.86 -0.07
C TYR A 1076 19.73 18.50 0.75
N MET A 1077 20.80 18.99 0.09
CA MET A 1077 21.73 19.93 0.70
C MET A 1077 21.14 21.35 0.63
N PRO A 1078 21.06 22.11 1.74
CA PRO A 1078 20.61 23.50 1.71
C PRO A 1078 21.79 24.43 1.39
N HIS A 1079 21.69 25.18 0.29
CA HIS A 1079 22.53 26.37 0.06
C HIS A 1079 21.80 27.66 0.49
N PRO A 1080 22.55 28.70 0.93
CA PRO A 1080 22.08 29.64 1.94
C PRO A 1080 21.26 30.82 1.43
N LEU A 1081 20.39 31.27 2.33
CA LEU A 1081 19.53 32.46 2.37
C LEU A 1081 20.10 33.72 1.71
N THR A 1082 19.36 34.28 0.74
CA THR A 1082 19.38 35.71 0.38
C THR A 1082 18.54 36.53 1.37
N PRO A 1083 18.96 37.76 1.76
CA PRO A 1083 18.26 38.55 2.78
C PRO A 1083 17.07 39.36 2.21
N PRO A 1084 16.11 39.77 3.05
CA PRO A 1084 14.89 40.47 2.61
C PRO A 1084 15.14 41.96 2.31
N PRO A 1085 14.26 42.62 1.52
CA PRO A 1085 14.47 44.00 1.10
C PRO A 1085 14.17 45.00 2.22
N GLN A 1086 15.03 46.01 2.34
CA GLN A 1086 14.92 47.11 3.30
C GLN A 1086 13.82 48.11 2.93
N SER A 1087 13.10 48.58 3.96
CA SER A 1087 12.16 49.71 3.94
C SER A 1087 12.86 51.04 3.59
N PRO A 1088 12.22 51.98 2.89
CA PRO A 1088 12.83 53.26 2.54
C PRO A 1088 12.82 54.25 3.72
N GLU A 1089 13.96 54.89 3.98
CA GLU A 1089 14.13 55.96 4.97
C GLU A 1089 13.50 57.29 4.51
N LEU A 1090 12.76 57.92 5.43
CA LEU A 1090 12.28 59.30 5.33
C LEU A 1090 13.44 60.28 5.57
N ARG A 1091 13.71 61.16 4.61
CA ARG A 1091 14.49 62.39 4.83
C ARG A 1091 13.57 63.51 5.29
N THR A 1092 13.82 63.97 6.52
CA THR A 1092 13.44 65.23 7.20
C THR A 1092 11.97 65.63 7.25
#